data_AF-A0A8H5YHD7-F1
#
_entry.id   AF-A0A8H5YHD7-F1
#
_cell.length_a   1.000
_cell.length_b   1.000
_cell.length_c   1.000
_cell.angle_alpha   90.00
_cell.angle_beta   90.00
_cell.angle_gamma   90.00
#
_symmetry.space_group_name_H-M   'P 1'
#
loop_
_entity.id
_entity.type
_entity.pdbx_description
1 polymer ?
#
loop_
_entity_poly.entity_id
_entity_poly.type
_entity_poly.pdbx_seq_one_letter_code
_entity_poly.pdbx_strand_id
1 'polypeptide(L)'
;MRSSFSIKAAGFALLSLANAQDVSENLAGAIADYNSLSLFRSLLGAAPQVLAETLSSQGSNVTILIPTDNAIKSYLKDSSISDVTELNQTMLQVFFSYHSMAASLSSTDFSASRGLSVPTLLKSEEFNNRTAGPQIQSQFGNNADGQVVFASRVQKGKRADGDISGAVVNLRAGEEQNIKMTAVDGSWGEKNASRFQIVDKVLLPPLSCSQTVKAADDKRLTALNGALIKAGLWPALDASKNVTCLAPSTQAFKDAGSPDVELSKEDLGGALLAHTLNEVTYSNYLRDGQVIGTLNKTEVRVRIIDDDIFFNNAKVIEANVLTNNGLIHILDSVIQAGGKPSETSTGTSSAETASATSSGSTATSSATTVSPDNGNSVPNKHHVDSLTLGLDVFSGSAQIALVRFQNSEASEGSRTMLRLVDNCGETQGCRSRDEGPYPAVTKQYVLDVVNKKHFSSTDTVTRAETMSMSKVALVTAASSGLGAAIARMLAVDLGMNVVINFNSNESRAKELVSKLQAECQKKHAGSNISIQAIQADTCDKLQIKSLVDDAASRFGGRLDVVISNVGWTKMRQFSDIDDNVDEDDWDRCYVANVKSHLWLFHAAKRYLEESNKREAGVPVFVSTASLAGVIPSGSSVPYAVTKAAQIHLGKCLAKIAAPSIRVNTISPGILLTEWGLSFPADRLEIARNTNKLGRFATVEDVAEQVKAFVVSKSVTGQNGVIDAGFGL
;
A
#
# COMPACT_ATOMS: atom_id res chain seq x y z
N MET A 1 24.27 -40.86 48.03
CA MET A 1 23.45 -39.90 47.25
C MET A 1 24.23 -38.69 46.68
N ARG A 2 25.52 -38.47 46.97
CA ARG A 2 26.30 -37.35 46.37
C ARG A 2 27.04 -37.68 45.07
N SER A 3 27.21 -38.96 44.69
CA SER A 3 27.93 -39.34 43.45
C SER A 3 27.06 -39.37 42.18
N SER A 4 25.74 -39.56 42.31
CA SER A 4 24.82 -39.68 41.16
C SER A 4 24.40 -38.33 40.56
N PHE A 5 24.61 -37.22 41.28
CA PHE A 5 24.35 -35.85 40.77
C PHE A 5 25.50 -35.31 39.90
N SER A 6 26.75 -35.67 40.21
CA SER A 6 27.93 -35.19 39.46
C SER A 6 28.02 -35.78 38.05
N ILE A 7 27.62 -37.05 37.87
CA ILE A 7 27.67 -37.75 36.57
C ILE A 7 26.59 -37.24 35.61
N LYS A 8 25.40 -36.85 36.12
CA LYS A 8 24.33 -36.28 35.28
C LYS A 8 24.64 -34.84 34.85
N ALA A 9 25.24 -34.03 35.72
CA ALA A 9 25.68 -32.68 35.37
C ALA A 9 26.81 -32.68 34.35
N ALA A 10 27.79 -33.59 34.49
CA ALA A 10 28.86 -33.78 33.50
C ALA A 10 28.31 -34.25 32.14
N GLY A 11 27.33 -35.17 32.13
CA GLY A 11 26.68 -35.64 30.90
C GLY A 11 25.92 -34.54 30.16
N PHE A 12 25.15 -33.71 30.87
CA PHE A 12 24.45 -32.56 30.27
C PHE A 12 25.41 -31.49 29.75
N ALA A 13 26.49 -31.20 30.47
CA ALA A 13 27.52 -30.26 30.02
C ALA A 13 28.27 -30.78 28.78
N LEU A 14 28.60 -32.08 28.73
CA LEU A 14 29.22 -32.71 27.56
C LEU A 14 28.30 -32.70 26.33
N LEU A 15 26.99 -32.95 26.51
CA LEU A 15 25.98 -32.86 25.45
C LEU A 15 25.78 -31.42 24.95
N SER A 16 25.78 -30.43 25.83
CA SER A 16 25.69 -29.01 25.43
C SER A 16 26.95 -28.54 24.70
N LEU A 17 28.12 -28.99 25.16
CA LEU A 17 29.41 -28.70 24.52
C LEU A 17 29.48 -29.27 23.09
N ALA A 18 29.04 -30.52 22.89
CA ALA A 18 29.01 -31.17 21.58
C ALA A 18 28.06 -30.45 20.60
N ASN A 19 26.83 -30.12 21.04
CA ASN A 19 25.88 -29.39 20.20
C ASN A 19 26.39 -28.00 19.80
N ALA A 20 27.09 -27.31 20.69
CA ALA A 20 27.65 -26.00 20.39
C ALA A 20 28.83 -26.06 19.41
N GLN A 21 29.64 -27.12 19.51
CA GLN A 21 30.69 -27.41 18.55
C GLN A 21 30.10 -27.69 17.17
N ASP A 22 29.03 -28.48 17.08
CA ASP A 22 28.35 -28.80 15.81
C ASP A 22 27.83 -27.54 15.09
N VAL A 23 27.21 -26.60 15.82
CA VAL A 23 26.71 -25.34 15.25
C VAL A 23 27.84 -24.51 14.66
N SER A 24 28.94 -24.38 15.41
CA SER A 24 30.10 -23.57 15.02
C SER A 24 30.86 -24.19 13.85
N GLU A 25 31.03 -25.52 13.85
CA GLU A 25 31.66 -26.26 12.75
C GLU A 25 30.82 -26.21 11.48
N ASN A 26 29.49 -26.31 11.58
CA ASN A 26 28.60 -26.20 10.44
C ASN A 26 28.71 -24.83 9.75
N LEU A 27 28.67 -23.74 10.53
CA LEU A 27 28.84 -22.39 9.99
C LEU A 27 30.26 -22.18 9.43
N ALA A 28 31.30 -22.64 10.14
CA ALA A 28 32.68 -22.54 9.69
C ALA A 28 32.91 -23.29 8.37
N GLY A 29 32.26 -24.44 8.18
CA GLY A 29 32.25 -25.20 6.93
C GLY A 29 31.55 -24.46 5.80
N ALA A 30 30.39 -23.85 6.07
CA ALA A 30 29.61 -23.10 5.08
C ALA A 30 30.37 -21.86 4.53
N ILE A 31 31.32 -21.33 5.30
CA ILE A 31 32.13 -20.18 4.92
C ILE A 31 33.58 -20.54 4.56
N ALA A 32 33.92 -21.83 4.46
CA ALA A 32 35.31 -22.28 4.31
C ALA A 32 36.00 -21.80 3.03
N ASP A 33 35.23 -21.66 1.94
CA ASP A 33 35.70 -21.23 0.61
C ASP A 33 35.90 -19.70 0.50
N TYR A 34 35.47 -18.95 1.52
CA TYR A 34 35.62 -17.49 1.56
C TYR A 34 36.91 -17.13 2.29
N ASN A 35 37.99 -16.93 1.51
CA ASN A 35 39.32 -16.64 2.05
C ASN A 35 39.36 -15.41 2.97
N SER A 36 38.54 -14.41 2.71
CA SER A 36 38.48 -13.17 3.50
C SER A 36 37.67 -13.29 4.80
N LEU A 37 37.22 -14.49 5.18
CA LEU A 37 36.48 -14.76 6.43
C LEU A 37 37.28 -15.67 7.38
N SER A 38 38.60 -15.74 7.22
CA SER A 38 39.46 -16.65 7.99
C SER A 38 39.47 -16.34 9.50
N LEU A 39 39.49 -15.06 9.88
CA LEU A 39 39.47 -14.63 11.28
C LEU A 39 38.12 -14.88 11.93
N PHE A 40 37.02 -14.79 11.18
CA PHE A 40 35.70 -15.16 11.71
C PHE A 40 35.64 -16.67 12.00
N ARG A 41 36.22 -17.51 11.14
CA ARG A 41 36.34 -18.96 11.44
C ARG A 41 37.19 -19.21 12.69
N SER A 42 38.28 -18.48 12.88
CA SER A 42 39.07 -18.54 14.12
C SER A 42 38.24 -18.16 15.34
N LEU A 43 37.39 -17.14 15.23
CA LEU A 43 36.46 -16.73 16.29
C LEU A 43 35.45 -17.83 16.66
N LEU A 44 34.88 -18.50 15.66
CA LEU A 44 33.97 -19.64 15.86
C LEU A 44 34.66 -20.79 16.61
N GLY A 45 35.92 -21.07 16.29
CA GLY A 45 36.71 -22.08 17.00
C GLY A 45 37.12 -21.68 18.41
N ALA A 46 37.37 -20.39 18.65
CA ALA A 46 37.78 -19.87 19.96
C ALA A 46 36.64 -19.85 20.99
N ALA A 47 35.40 -19.62 20.55
CA ALA A 47 34.25 -19.47 21.45
C ALA A 47 32.95 -20.13 20.93
N PRO A 48 32.96 -21.44 20.64
CA PRO A 48 31.81 -22.13 20.01
C PRO A 48 30.54 -22.12 20.88
N GLN A 49 30.70 -22.12 22.21
CA GLN A 49 29.59 -22.07 23.15
C GLN A 49 28.78 -20.77 23.05
N VAL A 50 29.45 -19.64 22.81
CA VAL A 50 28.81 -18.32 22.86
C VAL A 50 27.85 -18.13 21.68
N LEU A 51 28.24 -18.59 20.50
CA LEU A 51 27.35 -18.59 19.34
C LEU A 51 26.15 -19.50 19.58
N ALA A 52 26.37 -20.72 20.08
CA ALA A 52 25.30 -21.67 20.35
C ALA A 52 24.30 -21.14 21.39
N GLU A 53 24.79 -20.53 22.47
CA GLU A 53 23.97 -19.85 23.47
C GLU A 53 23.14 -18.73 22.84
N THR A 54 23.75 -17.88 22.02
CA THR A 54 23.09 -16.78 21.32
C THR A 54 21.91 -17.29 20.47
N LEU A 55 22.14 -18.36 19.71
CA LEU A 55 21.18 -18.92 18.77
C LEU A 55 20.10 -19.80 19.43
N SER A 56 20.37 -20.34 20.63
CA SER A 56 19.44 -21.19 21.37
C SER A 56 18.10 -20.50 21.68
N SER A 57 18.08 -19.17 21.65
CA SER A 57 16.92 -18.32 21.96
C SER A 57 15.87 -18.18 20.82
N GLN A 58 16.19 -18.53 19.57
CA GLN A 58 15.33 -18.28 18.40
C GLN A 58 15.06 -19.48 17.49
N GLY A 59 15.81 -20.58 17.62
CA GLY A 59 15.73 -21.71 16.69
C GLY A 59 16.37 -21.43 15.32
N SER A 60 16.26 -22.37 14.39
CA SER A 60 17.07 -22.48 13.16
C SER A 60 16.69 -21.52 12.00
N ASN A 61 16.36 -20.26 12.28
CA ASN A 61 15.88 -19.32 11.26
C ASN A 61 16.50 -17.92 11.42
N VAL A 62 17.82 -17.84 11.26
CA VAL A 62 18.59 -16.60 11.45
C VAL A 62 19.43 -16.25 10.23
N THR A 63 19.86 -14.99 10.15
CA THR A 63 20.89 -14.55 9.20
C THR A 63 22.07 -13.97 9.96
N ILE A 64 23.24 -14.57 9.79
CA ILE A 64 24.47 -14.07 10.41
C ILE A 64 25.17 -13.10 9.46
N LEU A 65 25.47 -11.90 9.94
CA LEU A 65 26.27 -10.90 9.28
C LEU A 65 27.74 -11.17 9.61
N ILE A 66 28.53 -11.58 8.63
CA ILE A 66 29.90 -12.03 8.83
C ILE A 66 30.87 -10.92 8.40
N PRO A 67 31.61 -10.30 9.35
CA PRO A 67 32.61 -9.31 9.01
C PRO A 67 33.82 -9.94 8.32
N THR A 68 34.35 -9.24 7.32
CA THR A 68 35.61 -9.63 6.65
C THR A 68 36.81 -9.57 7.61
N ASP A 69 37.91 -10.21 7.24
CA ASP A 69 39.16 -10.18 8.02
C ASP A 69 39.69 -8.75 8.22
N ASN A 70 39.51 -7.87 7.23
CA ASN A 70 39.88 -6.46 7.35
C ASN A 70 38.99 -5.72 8.37
N ALA A 71 37.70 -6.06 8.41
CA ALA A 71 36.77 -5.52 9.39
C ALA A 71 37.15 -5.95 10.81
N ILE A 72 37.42 -7.25 11.02
CA ILE A 72 37.81 -7.79 12.33
C ILE A 72 39.16 -7.18 12.78
N LYS A 73 40.16 -7.10 11.90
CA LYS A 73 41.46 -6.47 12.23
C LYS A 73 41.30 -5.02 12.65
N SER A 74 40.44 -4.27 11.97
CA SER A 74 40.16 -2.87 12.31
C SER A 74 39.51 -2.77 13.69
N TYR A 75 38.51 -3.61 13.95
CA TYR A 75 37.83 -3.67 15.25
C TYR A 75 38.77 -4.02 16.41
N LEU A 76 39.64 -5.04 16.24
CA LEU A 76 40.60 -5.43 17.26
C LEU A 76 41.59 -4.29 17.56
N LYS A 77 42.10 -3.64 16.50
CA LYS A 77 42.99 -2.48 16.63
C LYS A 77 42.33 -1.34 17.38
N ASP A 78 41.09 -0.98 17.03
CA ASP A 78 40.35 0.11 17.67
C ASP A 78 40.01 -0.23 19.14
N SER A 79 39.84 -1.52 19.45
CA SER A 79 39.61 -2.02 20.80
C SER A 79 40.90 -2.23 21.61
N SER A 80 42.08 -1.96 21.03
CA SER A 80 43.39 -2.25 21.64
C SER A 80 43.60 -3.74 22.02
N ILE A 81 43.04 -4.64 21.20
CA ILE A 81 43.13 -6.10 21.36
C ILE A 81 44.03 -6.66 20.26
N SER A 82 44.91 -7.61 20.59
CA SER A 82 45.89 -8.12 19.62
C SER A 82 45.36 -9.28 18.79
N ASP A 83 44.49 -10.12 19.37
CA ASP A 83 44.00 -11.34 18.75
C ASP A 83 42.52 -11.61 19.11
N VAL A 84 41.79 -12.30 18.22
CA VAL A 84 40.38 -12.67 18.46
C VAL A 84 40.17 -13.53 19.70
N THR A 85 41.18 -14.27 20.14
CA THR A 85 41.14 -15.11 21.35
C THR A 85 41.17 -14.31 22.66
N GLU A 86 41.55 -13.05 22.61
CA GLU A 86 41.57 -12.14 23.78
C GLU A 86 40.20 -11.48 24.03
N LEU A 87 39.23 -11.66 23.12
CA LEU A 87 37.86 -11.17 23.31
C LEU A 87 37.20 -11.91 24.47
N ASN A 88 36.74 -11.15 25.47
CA ASN A 88 36.03 -11.73 26.61
C ASN A 88 34.61 -12.19 26.24
N GLN A 89 34.01 -13.02 27.10
CA GLN A 89 32.69 -13.62 26.86
C GLN A 89 31.58 -12.58 26.64
N THR A 90 31.60 -11.46 27.37
CA THR A 90 30.61 -10.39 27.22
C THR A 90 30.71 -9.73 25.85
N MET A 91 31.93 -9.41 25.40
CA MET A 91 32.17 -8.84 24.07
C MET A 91 31.71 -9.80 22.97
N LEU A 92 31.99 -11.10 23.13
CA LEU A 92 31.57 -12.13 22.18
C LEU A 92 30.04 -12.29 22.15
N GLN A 93 29.36 -12.24 23.30
CA GLN A 93 27.90 -12.31 23.35
C GLN A 93 27.26 -11.13 22.63
N VAL A 94 27.75 -9.90 22.88
CA VAL A 94 27.26 -8.70 22.19
C VAL A 94 27.54 -8.79 20.69
N PHE A 95 28.77 -9.19 20.32
CA PHE A 95 29.18 -9.38 18.93
C PHE A 95 28.25 -10.35 18.21
N PHE A 96 28.10 -11.59 18.69
CA PHE A 96 27.27 -12.60 18.02
C PHE A 96 25.80 -12.21 18.03
N SER A 97 25.30 -11.60 19.11
CA SER A 97 23.89 -11.21 19.20
C SER A 97 23.54 -10.10 18.21
N TYR A 98 24.41 -9.10 18.03
CA TYR A 98 24.14 -7.99 17.12
C TYR A 98 24.42 -8.33 15.65
N HIS A 99 25.33 -9.26 15.38
CA HIS A 99 25.57 -9.79 14.04
C HIS A 99 24.54 -10.85 13.63
N SER A 100 23.62 -11.25 14.50
CA SER A 100 22.59 -12.25 14.18
C SER A 100 21.23 -11.57 14.01
N MET A 101 20.72 -11.55 12.78
CA MET A 101 19.35 -11.12 12.49
C MET A 101 18.36 -12.25 12.78
N ALA A 102 17.24 -11.91 13.43
CA ALA A 102 16.19 -12.85 13.86
C ALA A 102 15.25 -13.28 12.71
N ALA A 103 15.81 -13.47 11.52
CA ALA A 103 15.13 -13.98 10.33
C ALA A 103 16.16 -14.55 9.34
N SER A 104 15.80 -15.60 8.60
CA SER A 104 16.56 -16.11 7.46
C SER A 104 16.24 -15.30 6.19
N LEU A 105 17.19 -14.48 5.75
CA LEU A 105 17.03 -13.44 4.73
C LEU A 105 18.00 -13.66 3.57
N SER A 106 17.43 -13.65 2.37
CA SER A 106 18.11 -13.73 1.08
C SER A 106 18.41 -12.34 0.50
N SER A 107 19.20 -12.31 -0.57
CA SER A 107 19.49 -11.10 -1.35
C SER A 107 18.21 -10.39 -1.86
N THR A 108 17.13 -11.12 -2.09
CA THR A 108 15.85 -10.57 -2.56
C THR A 108 15.09 -9.82 -1.48
N ASP A 109 15.24 -10.19 -0.21
CA ASP A 109 14.57 -9.54 0.91
C ASP A 109 15.06 -8.10 1.11
N PHE A 110 16.31 -7.83 0.75
CA PHE A 110 16.90 -6.49 0.83
C PHE A 110 16.55 -5.59 -0.37
N SER A 111 15.69 -6.05 -1.29
CA SER A 111 15.39 -5.32 -2.54
C SER A 111 14.30 -4.27 -2.43
N ALA A 112 13.63 -4.16 -1.27
CA ALA A 112 12.57 -3.19 -1.02
C ALA A 112 13.05 -1.74 -1.22
N SER A 113 12.25 -0.90 -1.90
CA SER A 113 12.62 0.48 -2.25
C SER A 113 12.90 1.35 -1.03
N ARG A 114 12.17 1.14 0.06
CA ARG A 114 12.31 1.89 1.33
C ARG A 114 13.18 1.18 2.36
N GLY A 115 13.89 0.13 1.95
CA GLY A 115 14.73 -0.69 2.84
C GLY A 115 13.94 -1.60 3.77
N LEU A 116 14.65 -2.23 4.69
CA LEU A 116 14.16 -3.27 5.59
C LEU A 116 14.78 -3.06 6.98
N SER A 117 13.93 -2.87 7.99
CA SER A 117 14.32 -2.87 9.39
C SER A 117 14.21 -4.28 9.97
N VAL A 118 15.33 -4.87 10.37
CA VAL A 118 15.42 -6.26 10.84
C VAL A 118 15.85 -6.31 12.31
N PRO A 119 15.09 -6.98 13.19
CA PRO A 119 15.51 -7.22 14.56
C PRO A 119 16.70 -8.19 14.62
N THR A 120 17.61 -7.95 15.54
CA THR A 120 18.76 -8.80 15.87
C THR A 120 18.48 -9.63 17.12
N LEU A 121 19.44 -10.45 17.54
CA LEU A 121 19.37 -11.20 18.80
C LEU A 121 19.85 -10.40 20.01
N LEU A 122 20.34 -9.17 19.81
CA LEU A 122 20.81 -8.32 20.90
C LEU A 122 19.64 -7.73 21.70
N LYS A 123 19.44 -8.22 22.93
CA LYS A 123 18.33 -7.81 23.80
C LYS A 123 18.73 -7.10 25.09
N SER A 124 20.02 -7.00 25.40
CA SER A 124 20.47 -6.37 26.65
C SER A 124 20.02 -4.90 26.73
N GLU A 125 19.50 -4.49 27.88
CA GLU A 125 18.90 -3.15 28.05
C GLU A 125 19.90 -2.01 27.79
N GLU A 126 21.19 -2.25 28.02
CA GLU A 126 22.28 -1.31 27.70
C GLU A 126 22.24 -0.86 26.24
N PHE A 127 22.03 -1.80 25.31
CA PHE A 127 22.05 -1.56 23.86
C PHE A 127 20.65 -1.62 23.23
N ASN A 128 19.62 -1.99 23.98
CA ASN A 128 18.26 -2.20 23.49
C ASN A 128 17.22 -1.78 24.54
N ASN A 129 17.02 -0.48 24.68
CA ASN A 129 15.93 0.10 25.46
C ASN A 129 14.73 0.46 24.56
N ARG A 130 14.33 -0.48 23.70
CA ARG A 130 13.13 -0.37 22.87
C ARG A 130 12.27 -1.62 22.97
N THR A 131 11.04 -1.54 22.46
CA THR A 131 10.19 -2.69 22.16
C THR A 131 10.08 -2.84 20.65
N ALA A 132 9.78 -4.05 20.17
CA ALA A 132 9.60 -4.33 18.76
C ALA A 132 8.67 -3.33 18.05
N GLY A 133 7.53 -3.02 18.67
CA GLY A 133 6.44 -2.27 18.04
C GLY A 133 5.58 -3.18 17.16
N PRO A 134 4.34 -2.77 16.83
CA PRO A 134 3.39 -3.65 16.16
C PRO A 134 3.83 -4.06 14.74
N GLN A 135 4.57 -3.21 14.02
CA GLN A 135 5.03 -3.50 12.66
C GLN A 135 6.12 -4.59 12.63
N ILE A 136 7.15 -4.45 13.48
CA ILE A 136 8.20 -5.48 13.59
C ILE A 136 7.63 -6.79 14.15
N GLN A 137 6.73 -6.72 15.14
CA GLN A 137 6.05 -7.92 15.65
C GLN A 137 5.20 -8.60 14.57
N SER A 138 4.49 -7.84 13.75
CA SER A 138 3.70 -8.39 12.66
C SER A 138 4.57 -9.07 11.60
N GLN A 139 5.78 -8.58 11.35
CA GLN A 139 6.66 -9.12 10.32
C GLN A 139 7.54 -10.28 10.82
N PHE A 140 8.02 -10.21 12.06
CA PHE A 140 9.04 -11.12 12.61
C PHE A 140 8.56 -11.90 13.85
N GLY A 141 7.33 -11.68 14.31
CA GLY A 141 6.72 -12.40 15.43
C GLY A 141 7.04 -11.82 16.81
N ASN A 142 6.58 -12.51 17.86
CA ASN A 142 6.58 -12.01 19.24
C ASN A 142 7.98 -11.91 19.88
N ASN A 143 9.00 -12.58 19.33
CA ASN A 143 10.37 -12.58 19.85
C ASN A 143 11.30 -11.59 19.14
N ALA A 144 10.72 -10.68 18.33
CA ALA A 144 11.41 -9.69 17.51
C ALA A 144 11.78 -8.40 18.29
N ASP A 145 11.98 -8.52 19.59
CA ASP A 145 12.21 -7.41 20.53
C ASP A 145 13.67 -6.99 20.66
N GLY A 146 14.58 -7.64 19.93
CA GLY A 146 15.98 -7.23 19.88
C GLY A 146 16.21 -5.88 19.19
N GLN A 147 17.45 -5.41 19.30
CA GLN A 147 17.93 -4.21 18.63
C GLN A 147 17.87 -4.40 17.10
N VAL A 148 17.76 -3.32 16.34
CA VAL A 148 17.52 -3.38 14.90
C VAL A 148 18.79 -3.06 14.12
N VAL A 149 18.86 -3.61 12.91
CA VAL A 149 19.69 -3.12 11.82
C VAL A 149 18.79 -2.70 10.67
N PHE A 150 19.19 -1.68 9.92
CA PHE A 150 18.43 -1.21 8.76
C PHE A 150 19.22 -1.46 7.48
N ALA A 151 18.63 -2.23 6.57
CA ALA A 151 19.23 -2.59 5.28
C ALA A 151 18.53 -1.85 4.13
N SER A 152 19.29 -1.31 3.18
CA SER A 152 18.75 -0.64 1.99
C SER A 152 19.59 -0.96 0.77
N ARG A 153 18.94 -1.33 -0.35
CA ARG A 153 19.65 -1.68 -1.58
C ARG A 153 20.34 -0.48 -2.19
N VAL A 154 21.54 -0.69 -2.73
CA VAL A 154 22.26 0.31 -3.51
C VAL A 154 22.39 -0.17 -4.95
N GLN A 155 21.98 0.66 -5.91
CA GLN A 155 22.11 0.32 -7.34
C GLN A 155 23.57 0.36 -7.81
N LYS A 156 24.39 1.25 -7.24
CA LYS A 156 25.82 1.42 -7.54
C LYS A 156 26.59 1.57 -6.24
N GLY A 157 27.45 0.60 -5.92
CA GLY A 157 28.28 0.65 -4.72
C GLY A 157 29.39 -0.40 -4.79
N LYS A 158 30.38 -0.27 -3.90
CA LYS A 158 31.39 -1.31 -3.72
C LYS A 158 30.81 -2.41 -2.83
N ARG A 159 31.12 -3.65 -3.17
CA ARG A 159 30.86 -4.83 -2.34
C ARG A 159 31.74 -4.78 -1.09
N ALA A 160 31.36 -5.52 -0.05
CA ALA A 160 32.16 -5.64 1.17
C ALA A 160 33.55 -6.21 0.90
N ASP A 161 33.61 -7.09 -0.11
CA ASP A 161 34.83 -7.63 -0.69
C ASP A 161 34.62 -7.67 -2.22
N GLY A 162 35.60 -7.16 -2.97
CA GLY A 162 35.53 -7.05 -4.43
C GLY A 162 35.50 -8.41 -5.13
N ASP A 163 36.09 -9.43 -4.50
CA ASP A 163 36.23 -10.77 -5.08
C ASP A 163 34.98 -11.63 -4.88
N ILE A 164 34.06 -11.19 -4.01
CA ILE A 164 32.84 -11.92 -3.68
C ILE A 164 31.69 -11.44 -4.57
N SER A 165 30.93 -12.37 -5.16
CA SER A 165 29.73 -12.06 -5.93
C SER A 165 28.51 -11.89 -5.03
N GLY A 166 27.76 -10.80 -5.21
CA GLY A 166 26.48 -10.58 -4.52
C GLY A 166 25.92 -9.18 -4.79
N ALA A 167 24.68 -8.95 -4.34
CA ALA A 167 24.07 -7.63 -4.41
C ALA A 167 24.68 -6.69 -3.36
N VAL A 168 24.78 -5.40 -3.66
CA VAL A 168 25.31 -4.40 -2.74
C VAL A 168 24.17 -3.81 -1.92
N VAL A 169 24.30 -3.92 -0.60
CA VAL A 169 23.33 -3.41 0.36
C VAL A 169 24.06 -2.48 1.33
N ASN A 170 23.48 -1.31 1.60
CA ASN A 170 23.91 -0.46 2.70
C ASN A 170 23.22 -0.94 3.97
N LEU A 171 24.00 -1.13 5.01
CA LEU A 171 23.51 -1.48 6.33
C LEU A 171 23.82 -0.35 7.32
N ARG A 172 22.84 -0.02 8.15
CA ARG A 172 22.97 0.85 9.33
C ARG A 172 22.84 -0.01 10.56
N ALA A 173 23.83 0.06 11.44
CA ALA A 173 23.89 -0.74 12.65
C ALA A 173 24.62 0.05 13.74
N GLY A 174 23.85 0.57 14.70
CA GLY A 174 24.37 1.27 15.86
C GLY A 174 25.27 2.44 15.51
N GLU A 175 26.51 2.42 15.99
CA GLU A 175 27.49 3.49 15.71
C GLU A 175 27.88 3.56 14.22
N GLU A 176 27.64 2.49 13.46
CA GLU A 176 28.07 2.37 12.08
C GLU A 176 26.91 2.62 11.10
N GLN A 177 26.90 3.80 10.50
CA GLN A 177 25.80 4.28 9.66
C GLN A 177 25.94 3.97 8.16
N ASN A 178 27.08 3.41 7.72
CA ASN A 178 27.37 3.21 6.30
C ASN A 178 28.16 1.91 6.03
N ILE A 179 27.71 0.81 6.62
CA ILE A 179 28.33 -0.51 6.39
C ILE A 179 27.96 -0.99 4.98
N LYS A 180 28.93 -1.51 4.23
CA LYS A 180 28.69 -2.20 2.96
C LYS A 180 28.51 -3.68 3.25
N MET A 181 27.38 -4.20 2.83
CA MET A 181 27.07 -5.61 2.85
C MET A 181 27.06 -6.16 1.43
N THR A 182 27.78 -7.25 1.20
CA THR A 182 27.57 -8.12 0.05
C THR A 182 26.51 -9.14 0.43
N ALA A 183 25.33 -9.01 -0.18
CA ALA A 183 24.27 -9.97 0.00
C ALA A 183 24.60 -11.26 -0.77
N VAL A 184 25.24 -12.19 -0.08
CA VAL A 184 25.52 -13.55 -0.55
C VAL A 184 24.36 -14.43 -0.14
N ASP A 185 23.81 -15.21 -1.06
CA ASP A 185 22.71 -16.13 -0.73
C ASP A 185 23.22 -17.39 0.01
N GLY A 186 24.25 -17.23 0.85
CA GLY A 186 24.86 -18.28 1.65
C GLY A 186 23.88 -18.87 2.65
N SER A 187 23.91 -20.19 2.80
CA SER A 187 23.02 -20.95 3.67
C SER A 187 23.79 -21.93 4.54
N TRP A 188 23.28 -22.20 5.74
CA TRP A 188 23.89 -23.10 6.71
C TRP A 188 22.82 -23.64 7.67
N GLY A 189 23.22 -24.52 8.59
CA GLY A 189 22.36 -25.19 9.55
C GLY A 189 21.60 -26.39 8.97
N GLU A 190 20.78 -27.03 9.81
CA GLU A 190 19.98 -28.17 9.39
C GLU A 190 19.06 -27.80 8.22
N LYS A 191 19.13 -28.55 7.11
CA LYS A 191 18.36 -28.31 5.87
C LYS A 191 18.54 -26.91 5.27
N ASN A 192 19.67 -26.22 5.52
CA ASN A 192 19.93 -24.88 5.01
C ASN A 192 18.89 -23.82 5.47
N ALA A 193 18.34 -24.00 6.67
CA ALA A 193 17.30 -23.13 7.20
C ALA A 193 17.81 -21.71 7.58
N SER A 194 19.09 -21.58 7.95
CA SER A 194 19.74 -20.31 8.29
C SER A 194 20.58 -19.77 7.15
N ARG A 195 20.85 -18.47 7.17
CA ARG A 195 21.64 -17.78 6.14
C ARG A 195 22.79 -16.99 6.72
N PHE A 196 23.68 -16.55 5.83
CA PHE A 196 24.72 -15.58 6.18
C PHE A 196 24.91 -14.55 5.08
N GLN A 197 25.35 -13.36 5.46
CA GLN A 197 25.70 -12.24 4.59
C GLN A 197 27.10 -11.74 4.97
N ILE A 198 27.78 -11.00 4.10
CA ILE A 198 29.15 -10.55 4.37
C ILE A 198 29.21 -9.03 4.49
N VAL A 199 29.85 -8.51 5.52
CA VAL A 199 29.94 -7.08 5.83
C VAL A 199 31.38 -6.58 5.91
N ASP A 200 31.62 -5.33 5.52
CA ASP A 200 32.95 -4.71 5.51
C ASP A 200 33.37 -4.09 6.85
N LYS A 201 32.50 -4.16 7.86
CA LYS A 201 32.72 -3.65 9.21
C LYS A 201 32.14 -4.57 10.26
N VAL A 202 32.72 -4.55 11.45
CA VAL A 202 32.10 -5.13 12.66
C VAL A 202 30.97 -4.20 13.08
N LEU A 203 29.77 -4.75 13.29
CA LEU A 203 28.63 -4.00 13.78
C LEU A 203 28.85 -3.66 15.25
N LEU A 204 28.94 -2.37 15.55
CA LEU A 204 28.99 -1.84 16.90
C LEU A 204 27.57 -1.52 17.38
N PRO A 205 27.15 -2.00 18.56
CA PRO A 205 25.80 -1.76 19.07
C PRO A 205 25.53 -0.25 19.24
N PRO A 206 24.27 0.19 19.16
CA PRO A 206 23.95 1.60 19.33
C PRO A 206 24.23 2.08 20.75
N LEU A 207 24.69 3.33 20.84
CA LEU A 207 24.84 4.05 22.10
C LEU A 207 23.54 4.77 22.49
N SER A 208 23.54 5.45 23.64
CA SER A 208 22.45 6.36 24.00
C SER A 208 22.29 7.47 22.96
N CYS A 209 21.15 8.16 22.93
CA CYS A 209 20.94 9.28 22.01
C CYS A 209 22.04 10.34 22.14
N SER A 210 22.36 10.75 23.38
CA SER A 210 23.36 11.77 23.63
C SER A 210 24.76 11.35 23.19
N GLN A 211 25.11 10.07 23.41
CA GLN A 211 26.38 9.52 22.98
C GLN A 211 26.46 9.36 21.47
N THR A 212 25.40 8.91 20.82
CA THR A 212 25.32 8.78 19.36
C THR A 212 25.55 10.12 18.68
N VAL A 213 24.90 11.18 19.17
CA VAL A 213 25.08 12.54 18.62
C VAL A 213 26.49 13.08 18.86
N LYS A 214 27.13 12.75 20.00
CA LYS A 214 28.50 13.17 20.30
C LYS A 214 29.55 12.37 19.51
N ALA A 215 29.38 11.06 19.43
CA ALA A 215 30.31 10.12 18.81
C ALA A 215 30.33 10.27 17.29
N ALA A 216 29.20 10.64 16.68
CA ALA A 216 29.11 10.81 15.23
C ALA A 216 30.00 11.96 14.69
N ASP A 217 30.49 12.87 15.55
CA ASP A 217 31.12 14.16 15.17
C ASP A 217 30.37 14.84 14.00
N ASP A 218 29.05 14.64 13.96
CA ASP A 218 28.25 15.02 12.82
C ASP A 218 27.97 16.51 12.93
N LYS A 219 28.65 17.28 12.09
CA LYS A 219 28.50 18.75 12.02
C LYS A 219 27.05 19.17 11.77
N ARG A 220 26.21 18.29 11.23
CA ARG A 220 24.78 18.52 11.05
C ARG A 220 23.99 18.46 12.36
N LEU A 221 24.52 17.92 13.45
CA LEU A 221 23.80 17.82 14.73
C LEU A 221 24.39 18.69 15.84
N THR A 222 25.41 19.50 15.53
CA THR A 222 26.08 20.37 16.51
C THR A 222 25.12 21.35 17.20
N ALA A 223 24.25 22.05 16.45
CA ALA A 223 23.29 22.99 17.03
C ALA A 223 22.27 22.28 17.93
N LEU A 224 21.75 21.14 17.48
CA LEU A 224 20.82 20.32 18.26
C LEU A 224 21.45 19.83 19.57
N ASN A 225 22.71 19.37 19.52
CA ASN A 225 23.43 18.95 20.72
C ASN A 225 23.57 20.11 21.72
N GLY A 226 23.94 21.30 21.25
CA GLY A 226 23.99 22.51 22.07
C GLY A 226 22.63 22.86 22.68
N ALA A 227 21.56 22.76 21.88
CA ALA A 227 20.19 23.02 22.32
C ALA A 227 19.74 22.05 23.43
N LEU A 228 20.00 20.76 23.26
CA LEU A 228 19.65 19.72 24.25
C LEU A 228 20.47 19.83 25.53
N ILE A 229 21.73 20.27 25.45
CA ILE A 229 22.56 20.61 26.63
C ILE A 229 21.98 21.82 27.36
N LYS A 230 21.67 22.91 26.64
CA LYS A 230 21.08 24.13 27.22
C LYS A 230 19.73 23.84 27.90
N ALA A 231 18.87 23.07 27.23
CA ALA A 231 17.57 22.64 27.76
C ALA A 231 17.69 21.63 28.92
N GLY A 232 18.83 20.93 29.04
CA GLY A 232 19.04 19.90 30.07
C GLY A 232 18.25 18.61 29.83
N LEU A 233 17.95 18.29 28.57
CA LEU A 233 17.05 17.18 28.21
C LEU A 233 17.75 15.83 28.02
N TRP A 234 19.08 15.80 27.88
CA TRP A 234 19.81 14.55 27.62
C TRP A 234 19.52 13.42 28.63
N PRO A 235 19.56 13.65 29.96
CA PRO A 235 19.28 12.58 30.92
C PRO A 235 17.88 11.98 30.76
N ALA A 236 16.88 12.81 30.45
CA ALA A 236 15.50 12.35 30.26
C ALA A 236 15.35 11.56 28.95
N LEU A 237 15.97 12.03 27.86
CA LEU A 237 15.91 11.35 26.56
C LEU A 237 16.67 10.02 26.56
N ASP A 238 17.86 9.97 27.15
CA ASP A 238 18.66 8.74 27.24
C ASP A 238 17.98 7.66 28.10
N ALA A 239 17.21 8.07 29.12
CA ALA A 239 16.43 7.16 29.95
C ALA A 239 15.07 6.77 29.35
N SER A 240 14.58 7.51 28.35
CA SER A 240 13.28 7.26 27.73
C SER A 240 13.31 5.98 26.91
N LYS A 241 12.20 5.24 26.93
CA LYS A 241 11.99 4.04 26.11
C LYS A 241 11.22 4.41 24.85
N ASN A 242 11.59 3.83 23.71
CA ASN A 242 10.86 3.97 22.44
C ASN A 242 10.72 5.40 21.93
N VAL A 243 11.82 6.11 21.72
CA VAL A 243 11.77 7.50 21.24
C VAL A 243 12.30 7.62 19.81
N THR A 244 11.68 8.50 19.02
CA THR A 244 12.27 8.95 17.75
C THR A 244 12.57 10.43 17.83
N CYS A 245 13.83 10.82 17.73
CA CYS A 245 14.21 12.23 17.65
C CYS A 245 14.11 12.70 16.19
N LEU A 246 13.29 13.71 15.96
CA LEU A 246 13.19 14.42 14.69
C LEU A 246 14.16 15.60 14.75
N ALA A 247 15.41 15.36 14.37
CA ALA A 247 16.53 16.26 14.59
C ALA A 247 16.69 17.26 13.44
N PRO A 248 16.33 18.56 13.61
CA PRO A 248 16.68 19.56 12.61
C PRO A 248 18.20 19.68 12.51
N SER A 249 18.73 19.72 11.29
CA SER A 249 20.16 19.91 11.09
C SER A 249 20.67 21.27 11.61
N THR A 250 21.98 21.43 11.80
CA THR A 250 22.61 22.70 12.16
C THR A 250 22.26 23.80 11.15
N GLN A 251 22.08 23.47 9.88
CA GLN A 251 21.60 24.42 8.88
C GLN A 251 20.12 24.78 9.10
N ALA A 252 19.27 23.78 9.37
CA ALA A 252 17.86 24.00 9.72
C ALA A 252 17.68 24.91 10.95
N PHE A 253 18.53 24.74 11.97
CA PHE A 253 18.57 25.62 13.14
C PHE A 253 18.88 27.06 12.75
N LYS A 254 19.93 27.27 11.94
CA LYS A 254 20.29 28.61 11.45
C LYS A 254 19.17 29.25 10.65
N ASP A 255 18.56 28.49 9.75
CA ASP A 255 17.47 28.98 8.88
C ASP A 255 16.21 29.32 9.70
N ALA A 256 16.01 28.67 10.84
CA ALA A 256 14.96 28.97 11.82
C ALA A 256 15.33 30.11 12.80
N GLY A 257 16.42 30.83 12.58
CA GLY A 257 16.85 31.94 13.44
C GLY A 257 17.68 31.52 14.65
N SER A 258 18.35 30.38 14.60
CA SER A 258 19.22 29.85 15.69
C SER A 258 18.50 29.74 17.05
N PRO A 259 17.40 28.96 17.14
CA PRO A 259 16.62 28.86 18.38
C PRO A 259 17.42 28.32 19.56
N ASP A 260 18.51 27.59 19.32
CA ASP A 260 19.46 27.16 20.33
C ASP A 260 20.14 28.34 21.04
N VAL A 261 20.34 29.46 20.35
CA VAL A 261 20.88 30.70 20.90
C VAL A 261 19.76 31.57 21.47
N GLU A 262 18.73 31.82 20.66
CA GLU A 262 17.74 32.88 20.91
C GLU A 262 16.64 32.51 21.93
N LEU A 263 16.21 31.24 21.99
CA LEU A 263 15.10 30.85 22.86
C LEU A 263 15.52 30.73 24.33
N SER A 264 14.55 30.96 25.22
CA SER A 264 14.68 30.62 26.65
C SER A 264 14.90 29.12 26.83
N LYS A 265 15.41 28.71 27.99
CA LYS A 265 15.62 27.29 28.30
C LYS A 265 14.31 26.51 28.24
N GLU A 266 13.25 27.10 28.77
CA GLU A 266 11.93 26.51 28.88
C GLU A 266 11.26 26.35 27.50
N ASP A 267 11.25 27.41 26.69
CA ASP A 267 10.66 27.38 25.34
C ASP A 267 11.43 26.43 24.41
N LEU A 268 12.76 26.45 24.51
CA LEU A 268 13.62 25.52 23.78
C LEU A 268 13.34 24.07 24.19
N GLY A 269 13.16 23.82 25.49
CA GLY A 269 12.80 22.50 26.00
C GLY A 269 11.47 22.01 25.42
N GLY A 270 10.43 22.84 25.42
CA GLY A 270 9.13 22.51 24.82
C GLY A 270 9.24 22.21 23.32
N ALA A 271 9.99 23.03 22.57
CA ALA A 271 10.21 22.83 21.14
C ALA A 271 10.94 21.52 20.83
N LEU A 272 11.98 21.18 21.61
CA LEU A 272 12.74 19.93 21.45
C LEU A 272 11.90 18.69 21.79
N LEU A 273 11.02 18.77 22.79
CA LEU A 273 10.07 17.70 23.10
C LEU A 273 8.98 17.55 22.02
N ALA A 274 8.59 18.62 21.34
CA ALA A 274 7.73 18.56 20.17
C ALA A 274 8.43 17.92 18.95
N HIS A 275 9.77 17.96 18.93
CA HIS A 275 10.61 17.26 17.95
C HIS A 275 10.96 15.82 18.39
N THR A 276 10.30 15.28 19.42
CA THR A 276 10.58 13.92 19.90
C THR A 276 9.30 13.12 19.90
N LEU A 277 9.20 12.11 19.04
CA LEU A 277 8.07 11.20 18.97
C LEU A 277 8.12 10.21 20.14
N ASN A 278 6.94 9.81 20.62
CA ASN A 278 6.78 8.88 21.74
C ASN A 278 6.75 7.39 21.32
N GLU A 279 7.16 7.09 20.10
CA GLU A 279 7.34 5.74 19.57
C GLU A 279 8.55 5.64 18.62
N VAL A 280 9.01 4.42 18.37
CA VAL A 280 10.09 4.11 17.41
C VAL A 280 9.51 4.05 16.00
N THR A 281 10.01 4.90 15.09
CA THR A 281 9.41 5.09 13.76
C THR A 281 10.41 4.89 12.63
N TYR A 282 10.68 3.64 12.25
CA TYR A 282 11.58 3.35 11.14
C TYR A 282 11.00 3.83 9.81
N SER A 283 11.87 4.40 8.97
CA SER A 283 11.44 5.02 7.71
C SER A 283 10.71 4.08 6.76
N ASN A 284 10.99 2.78 6.78
CA ASN A 284 10.31 1.79 5.92
C ASN A 284 8.87 1.49 6.37
N TYR A 285 8.49 1.79 7.62
CA TYR A 285 7.15 1.56 8.15
C TYR A 285 6.26 2.81 8.20
N LEU A 286 6.84 3.99 7.95
CA LEU A 286 6.10 5.25 7.90
C LEU A 286 5.09 5.24 6.74
N ARG A 287 3.87 5.70 7.00
CA ARG A 287 2.79 5.78 6.00
C ARG A 287 2.40 7.22 5.73
N ASP A 288 2.08 7.53 4.47
CA ASP A 288 1.57 8.85 4.12
C ASP A 288 0.29 9.15 4.90
N GLY A 289 0.20 10.35 5.46
CA GLY A 289 -0.90 10.79 6.31
C GLY A 289 -0.86 10.29 7.76
N GLN A 290 0.08 9.41 8.14
CA GLN A 290 0.21 8.91 9.51
C GLN A 290 0.42 10.06 10.50
N VAL A 291 -0.33 10.07 11.60
CA VAL A 291 -0.19 11.05 12.69
C VAL A 291 0.42 10.36 13.90
N ILE A 292 1.44 11.00 14.50
CA ILE A 292 2.24 10.43 15.59
C ILE A 292 2.36 11.44 16.72
N GLY A 293 2.18 10.97 17.95
CA GLY A 293 2.31 11.78 19.15
C GLY A 293 3.76 12.11 19.51
N THR A 294 3.95 13.28 20.12
CA THR A 294 5.25 13.76 20.60
C THR A 294 5.31 13.75 22.13
N LEU A 295 6.52 13.86 22.70
CA LEU A 295 6.71 13.98 24.15
C LEU A 295 6.15 15.28 24.73
N ASN A 296 5.93 16.31 23.89
CA ASN A 296 5.23 17.53 24.30
C ASN A 296 3.70 17.46 24.12
N LYS A 297 3.13 16.26 23.90
CA LYS A 297 1.69 16.03 23.69
C LYS A 297 1.10 16.76 22.47
N THR A 298 1.96 17.18 21.54
CA THR A 298 1.57 17.63 20.19
C THR A 298 1.63 16.45 19.21
N GLU A 299 1.13 16.66 17.99
CA GLU A 299 1.12 15.65 16.94
C GLU A 299 1.96 16.09 15.74
N VAL A 300 2.55 15.10 15.06
CA VAL A 300 3.29 15.29 13.82
C VAL A 300 2.68 14.39 12.75
N ARG A 301 2.40 14.97 11.58
CA ARG A 301 1.89 14.25 10.42
C ARG A 301 3.02 13.88 9.47
N VAL A 302 3.06 12.63 9.08
CA VAL A 302 3.93 12.11 8.03
C VAL A 302 3.33 12.44 6.67
N ARG A 303 4.14 12.98 5.76
CA ARG A 303 3.81 13.08 4.33
C ARG A 303 4.86 12.36 3.53
N ILE A 304 4.45 11.62 2.50
CA ILE A 304 5.37 10.92 1.60
C ILE A 304 5.09 11.39 0.17
N ILE A 305 6.08 12.03 -0.44
CA ILE A 305 6.00 12.59 -1.79
C ILE A 305 7.18 12.03 -2.58
N ASP A 306 6.93 11.27 -3.64
CA ASP A 306 7.98 10.68 -4.49
C ASP A 306 9.10 9.96 -3.69
N ASP A 307 8.70 9.15 -2.70
CA ASP A 307 9.56 8.44 -1.72
C ASP A 307 10.30 9.34 -0.69
N ASP A 308 10.25 10.66 -0.83
CA ASP A 308 10.72 11.58 0.21
C ASP A 308 9.75 11.61 1.39
N ILE A 309 10.30 11.52 2.60
CA ILE A 309 9.53 11.50 3.86
C ILE A 309 9.59 12.89 4.48
N PHE A 310 8.44 13.39 4.90
CA PHE A 310 8.30 14.65 5.61
C PHE A 310 7.58 14.44 6.93
N PHE A 311 8.04 15.14 7.96
CA PHE A 311 7.33 15.32 9.22
C PHE A 311 6.80 16.77 9.26
N ASN A 312 5.49 16.92 9.13
CA ASN A 312 4.82 18.17 8.74
C ASN A 312 5.48 18.78 7.49
N ASN A 313 6.13 19.93 7.64
CA ASN A 313 6.87 20.64 6.60
C ASN A 313 8.31 20.14 6.40
N ALA A 314 8.88 19.43 7.37
CA ALA A 314 10.31 19.16 7.40
C ALA A 314 10.67 17.85 6.72
N LYS A 315 11.54 17.91 5.70
CA LYS A 315 11.99 16.74 4.94
C LYS A 315 13.04 15.98 5.72
N VAL A 316 12.93 14.65 5.73
CA VAL A 316 13.97 13.75 6.22
C VAL A 316 15.12 13.73 5.21
N ILE A 317 16.28 14.27 5.61
CA ILE A 317 17.51 14.22 4.79
C ILE A 317 18.35 12.99 5.10
N GLU A 318 18.24 12.48 6.33
CA GLU A 318 18.85 11.20 6.70
C GLU A 318 17.96 10.47 7.70
N ALA A 319 17.60 9.24 7.37
CA ALA A 319 16.72 8.42 8.18
C ALA A 319 17.47 7.34 8.94
N ASN A 320 16.87 6.89 10.05
CA ASN A 320 17.27 5.70 10.80
C ASN A 320 18.69 5.74 11.37
N VAL A 321 19.11 6.86 11.94
CA VAL A 321 20.32 6.90 12.78
C VAL A 321 19.98 6.22 14.12
N LEU A 322 20.37 4.95 14.24
CA LEU A 322 19.93 4.08 15.33
C LEU A 322 20.54 4.47 16.69
N THR A 323 19.70 4.46 17.73
CA THR A 323 20.10 4.66 19.14
C THR A 323 19.62 3.48 19.98
N ASN A 324 20.14 3.31 21.19
CA ASN A 324 19.80 2.14 22.01
C ASN A 324 18.30 2.06 22.33
N ASN A 325 17.63 3.21 22.43
CA ASN A 325 16.21 3.35 22.77
C ASN A 325 15.29 3.75 21.60
N GLY A 326 15.83 3.82 20.37
CA GLY A 326 15.05 4.18 19.19
C GLY A 326 15.90 4.62 18.02
N LEU A 327 15.65 5.82 17.49
CA LEU A 327 16.41 6.38 16.37
C LEU A 327 16.30 7.91 16.26
N ILE A 328 17.14 8.47 15.39
CA ILE A 328 17.13 9.86 14.98
C ILE A 328 16.85 9.93 13.47
N HIS A 329 15.93 10.80 13.07
CA HIS A 329 15.77 11.26 11.68
C HIS A 329 16.29 12.69 11.58
N ILE A 330 17.29 12.92 10.73
CA ILE A 330 17.84 14.26 10.50
C ILE A 330 16.98 14.98 9.47
N LEU A 331 16.61 16.21 9.76
CA LEU A 331 15.67 17.02 8.98
C LEU A 331 16.34 18.25 8.35
N ASP A 332 15.79 18.71 7.23
CA ASP A 332 16.23 19.93 6.54
C ASP A 332 15.72 21.24 7.17
N SER A 333 14.71 21.16 8.03
CA SER A 333 14.05 22.30 8.64
C SER A 333 13.52 21.95 10.03
N VAL A 334 13.21 22.98 10.83
CA VAL A 334 12.49 22.82 12.09
C VAL A 334 11.02 22.51 11.77
N ILE A 335 10.46 21.51 12.47
CA ILE A 335 9.06 21.13 12.35
C ILE A 335 8.20 22.27 12.88
N GLN A 336 7.26 22.74 12.07
CA GLN A 336 6.24 23.66 12.52
C GLN A 336 5.24 22.90 13.39
N ALA A 337 4.97 23.44 14.59
CA ALA A 337 3.95 22.91 15.47
C ALA A 337 2.60 22.95 14.76
N GLY A 338 1.98 21.79 14.56
CA GLY A 338 0.65 21.69 13.95
C GLY A 338 -0.42 22.17 14.93
N GLY A 339 -0.94 23.38 14.72
CA GLY A 339 -2.34 23.69 14.99
C GLY A 339 -3.19 23.32 13.77
N LYS A 340 -4.51 23.18 13.94
CA LYS A 340 -5.53 22.84 12.91
C LYS A 340 -5.22 23.34 11.49
N PRO A 341 -5.65 22.60 10.44
CA PRO A 341 -5.34 22.96 9.05
C PRO A 341 -5.91 24.33 8.69
N SER A 342 -5.03 25.26 8.33
CA SER A 342 -5.40 26.46 7.58
C SER A 342 -5.36 26.13 6.10
N GLU A 343 -6.46 26.44 5.42
CA GLU A 343 -6.62 26.34 3.97
C GLU A 343 -5.69 27.29 3.20
N THR A 344 -5.25 26.84 2.02
CA THR A 344 -4.81 27.59 0.83
C THR A 344 -3.61 28.55 0.91
N SER A 345 -2.57 28.29 0.10
CA SER A 345 -2.29 29.12 -1.10
C SER A 345 -1.18 28.53 -1.98
N THR A 346 -1.50 28.43 -3.27
CA THR A 346 -0.57 28.33 -4.39
C THR A 346 0.21 29.65 -4.56
N GLY A 347 1.50 29.55 -4.85
CA GLY A 347 2.43 30.68 -4.78
C GLY A 347 2.34 31.72 -5.90
N THR A 348 3.00 32.86 -5.69
CA THR A 348 3.82 33.60 -6.68
C THR A 348 4.79 34.54 -5.93
N SER A 349 6.01 34.63 -6.47
CA SER A 349 7.15 35.46 -6.07
C SER A 349 6.89 36.98 -6.14
N SER A 350 7.41 37.74 -5.17
CA SER A 350 8.35 38.86 -5.40
C SER A 350 8.76 39.55 -4.08
N ALA A 351 10.03 39.93 -3.99
CA ALA A 351 10.69 40.62 -2.88
C ALA A 351 10.28 42.11 -2.75
N GLU A 352 10.27 42.63 -1.52
CA GLU A 352 11.06 43.79 -1.05
C GLU A 352 10.57 44.36 0.30
N THR A 353 11.49 44.35 1.28
CA THR A 353 11.89 45.46 2.18
C THR A 353 10.88 46.24 3.04
N ALA A 354 11.02 46.01 4.37
CA ALA A 354 11.00 46.93 5.53
C ALA A 354 9.91 48.02 5.70
N SER A 355 9.22 47.99 6.85
CA SER A 355 9.53 48.84 8.03
C SER A 355 8.29 49.16 8.88
N ALA A 356 8.43 48.84 10.18
CA ALA A 356 7.95 49.51 11.39
C ALA A 356 6.64 50.35 11.42
N THR A 357 5.92 50.10 12.51
CA THR A 357 5.49 51.04 13.59
C THR A 357 3.99 51.05 13.92
N SER A 358 3.77 50.98 15.23
CA SER A 358 2.57 51.08 16.05
C SER A 358 1.50 52.10 15.66
N SER A 359 0.23 51.80 15.99
CA SER A 359 -0.51 52.45 17.09
C SER A 359 -1.99 52.05 17.04
N GLY A 360 -2.61 51.89 18.22
CA GLY A 360 -3.95 51.33 18.35
C GLY A 360 -5.08 52.33 18.17
N SER A 361 -6.31 51.81 18.21
CA SER A 361 -7.40 52.40 18.96
C SER A 361 -8.54 51.40 19.08
N THR A 362 -9.00 51.27 20.31
CA THR A 362 -10.33 50.86 20.77
C THR A 362 -11.47 51.43 19.91
N ALA A 363 -12.49 50.61 19.64
CA ALA A 363 -13.90 51.01 19.63
C ALA A 363 -14.83 49.80 19.74
N THR A 364 -15.53 49.76 20.88
CA THR A 364 -16.73 49.01 21.23
C THR A 364 -17.87 49.27 20.25
N SER A 365 -18.70 48.28 19.91
CA SER A 365 -20.17 48.32 20.21
C SER A 365 -21.00 47.22 19.51
N SER A 366 -21.86 46.61 20.33
CA SER A 366 -23.24 46.15 20.05
C SER A 366 -23.56 45.26 18.85
N ALA A 367 -23.85 44.01 19.20
CA ALA A 367 -24.82 43.17 18.51
C ALA A 367 -26.24 43.73 18.68
N THR A 368 -27.06 43.68 17.63
CA THR A 368 -28.52 43.70 17.75
C THR A 368 -29.10 42.79 16.66
N THR A 369 -29.86 41.80 17.13
CA THR A 369 -30.71 40.87 16.40
C THR A 369 -31.96 41.57 15.86
N VAL A 370 -32.34 41.36 14.59
CA VAL A 370 -33.76 41.31 14.14
C VAL A 370 -33.87 40.46 12.85
N SER A 371 -34.76 39.46 12.89
CA SER A 371 -35.51 38.88 11.75
C SER A 371 -37.00 39.13 12.04
N PRO A 372 -37.98 38.79 11.16
CA PRO A 372 -38.03 38.69 9.70
C PRO A 372 -39.16 39.61 9.13
N ASP A 373 -39.41 39.59 7.82
CA ASP A 373 -40.73 39.21 7.22
C ASP A 373 -41.05 39.87 5.86
N ASN A 374 -41.52 39.00 4.95
CA ASN A 374 -42.49 39.13 3.84
C ASN A 374 -42.61 40.38 2.94
N GLY A 375 -42.58 40.10 1.62
CA GLY A 375 -43.83 40.23 0.84
C GLY A 375 -43.84 41.11 -0.42
N ASN A 376 -44.37 40.51 -1.50
CA ASN A 376 -44.96 41.08 -2.74
C ASN A 376 -44.02 41.53 -3.88
N SER A 377 -44.01 40.92 -5.07
CA SER A 377 -45.03 40.52 -6.09
C SER A 377 -45.18 41.56 -7.23
N VAL A 378 -44.64 41.26 -8.44
CA VAL A 378 -45.36 40.88 -9.73
C VAL A 378 -45.57 42.12 -10.66
N PRO A 379 -45.86 42.09 -12.00
CA PRO A 379 -45.60 41.18 -13.17
C PRO A 379 -45.11 41.88 -14.49
N ASN A 380 -44.73 41.10 -15.52
CA ASN A 380 -45.39 41.04 -16.86
C ASN A 380 -44.66 40.03 -17.80
N LYS A 381 -45.29 38.91 -18.18
CA LYS A 381 -46.12 38.62 -19.39
C LYS A 381 -45.34 38.37 -20.70
N HIS A 382 -45.47 37.17 -21.28
CA HIS A 382 -46.23 36.91 -22.52
C HIS A 382 -46.38 35.40 -22.85
N HIS A 383 -47.63 35.00 -23.16
CA HIS A 383 -48.16 33.87 -23.99
C HIS A 383 -47.72 32.41 -23.66
N VAL A 384 -48.55 31.43 -23.21
CA VAL A 384 -49.91 30.89 -23.54
C VAL A 384 -50.03 30.46 -25.02
N ASP A 385 -50.31 29.21 -25.46
CA ASP A 385 -51.23 28.09 -25.08
C ASP A 385 -50.66 26.71 -25.53
N SER A 386 -50.69 25.62 -24.73
CA SER A 386 -51.68 24.51 -24.60
C SER A 386 -51.88 23.61 -25.86
N LEU A 387 -51.85 22.26 -25.81
CA LEU A 387 -52.84 21.36 -25.20
C LEU A 387 -52.38 19.88 -25.10
N THR A 388 -53.24 19.08 -24.47
CA THR A 388 -53.03 17.89 -23.63
C THR A 388 -53.41 16.53 -24.27
N LEU A 389 -52.83 15.46 -23.68
CA LEU A 389 -53.38 14.12 -23.33
C LEU A 389 -53.99 13.14 -24.37
N GLY A 390 -53.65 11.86 -24.17
CA GLY A 390 -54.49 10.70 -24.51
C GLY A 390 -53.80 9.34 -24.23
N LEU A 391 -54.26 8.64 -23.19
CA LEU A 391 -54.06 7.19 -22.99
C LEU A 391 -55.12 6.43 -23.82
N ASP A 392 -54.77 5.29 -24.43
CA ASP A 392 -55.44 4.00 -24.15
C ASP A 392 -54.85 2.79 -24.91
N VAL A 393 -55.11 1.64 -24.28
CA VAL A 393 -54.61 0.25 -24.43
C VAL A 393 -55.08 -0.47 -25.70
N PHE A 394 -54.32 -1.43 -26.26
CA PHE A 394 -54.87 -2.71 -26.78
C PHE A 394 -53.80 -3.82 -27.04
N SER A 395 -54.04 -4.96 -26.38
CA SER A 395 -53.75 -6.39 -26.64
C SER A 395 -52.72 -6.90 -27.67
N GLY A 396 -52.03 -7.99 -27.30
CA GLY A 396 -52.11 -9.24 -28.08
C GLY A 396 -50.83 -9.81 -28.71
N SER A 397 -50.35 -10.92 -28.12
CA SER A 397 -49.95 -12.18 -28.77
C SER A 397 -48.76 -12.26 -29.77
N ALA A 398 -47.72 -12.98 -29.30
CA ALA A 398 -47.13 -14.19 -29.90
C ALA A 398 -46.40 -14.19 -31.29
N GLN A 399 -45.14 -14.65 -31.21
CA GLN A 399 -44.46 -15.68 -32.03
C GLN A 399 -44.00 -15.43 -33.49
N ILE A 400 -42.66 -15.47 -33.63
CA ILE A 400 -41.82 -16.33 -34.51
C ILE A 400 -42.36 -16.66 -35.92
N ALA A 401 -41.64 -16.24 -36.97
CA ALA A 401 -41.13 -17.15 -38.03
C ALA A 401 -40.26 -16.45 -39.10
N LEU A 402 -39.23 -17.20 -39.53
CA LEU A 402 -38.35 -17.04 -40.69
C LEU A 402 -39.05 -16.62 -42.00
N VAL A 403 -38.37 -15.82 -42.82
CA VAL A 403 -38.48 -15.90 -44.29
C VAL A 403 -37.08 -15.89 -44.93
N ARG A 404 -36.79 -16.98 -45.64
CA ARG A 404 -35.71 -17.18 -46.61
C ARG A 404 -35.94 -16.30 -47.85
N PHE A 405 -34.86 -15.87 -48.51
CA PHE A 405 -34.90 -15.61 -49.95
C PHE A 405 -33.91 -16.52 -50.69
N GLN A 406 -34.41 -17.14 -51.76
CA GLN A 406 -33.71 -18.03 -52.70
C GLN A 406 -33.06 -17.23 -53.85
N ASN A 407 -32.05 -17.89 -54.46
CA ASN A 407 -31.20 -17.50 -55.59
C ASN A 407 -31.90 -17.01 -56.87
N SER A 408 -31.16 -16.22 -57.67
CA SER A 408 -31.15 -16.34 -59.14
C SER A 408 -29.74 -16.04 -59.70
N GLU A 409 -29.32 -16.85 -60.68
CA GLU A 409 -27.99 -16.90 -61.31
C GLU A 409 -27.72 -15.83 -62.40
N ALA A 410 -26.44 -15.79 -62.82
CA ALA A 410 -25.89 -15.45 -64.13
C ALA A 410 -25.34 -14.02 -64.39
N SER A 411 -24.01 -13.87 -64.43
CA SER A 411 -23.19 -13.90 -65.67
C SER A 411 -21.80 -13.26 -65.46
N GLU A 412 -20.81 -13.83 -66.14
CA GLU A 412 -19.38 -13.50 -66.11
C GLU A 412 -19.05 -12.17 -66.80
N GLY A 413 -17.95 -11.53 -66.38
CA GLY A 413 -17.13 -10.74 -67.30
C GLY A 413 -16.53 -9.45 -66.73
N SER A 414 -15.21 -9.42 -66.68
CA SER A 414 -14.33 -8.24 -66.69
C SER A 414 -13.87 -7.65 -65.35
N ARG A 415 -12.60 -7.95 -65.05
CA ARG A 415 -11.71 -7.17 -64.17
C ARG A 415 -11.40 -5.84 -64.84
N THR A 416 -11.41 -4.72 -64.09
CA THR A 416 -10.29 -3.77 -63.96
C THR A 416 -10.75 -2.41 -63.40
N MET A 417 -9.95 -1.89 -62.45
CA MET A 417 -9.82 -0.52 -61.95
C MET A 417 -10.99 0.11 -61.16
N LEU A 418 -10.86 0.12 -59.84
CA LEU A 418 -11.11 1.35 -59.08
C LEU A 418 -9.76 1.95 -58.67
N ARG A 419 -9.41 3.03 -59.37
CA ARG A 419 -8.42 4.02 -58.91
C ARG A 419 -8.98 4.69 -57.67
N LEU A 420 -8.18 4.72 -56.60
CA LEU A 420 -8.28 5.75 -55.58
C LEU A 420 -8.07 7.10 -56.26
N VAL A 421 -9.10 7.94 -56.26
CA VAL A 421 -8.97 9.36 -56.53
C VAL A 421 -8.94 10.03 -55.17
N ASP A 422 -7.74 10.48 -54.80
CA ASP A 422 -7.56 11.49 -53.75
C ASP A 422 -8.36 12.74 -54.13
N ASN A 423 -9.10 13.27 -53.17
CA ASN A 423 -9.59 14.64 -53.26
C ASN A 423 -9.28 15.35 -51.94
N CYS A 424 -8.06 15.87 -51.86
CA CYS A 424 -7.76 17.03 -51.02
C CYS A 424 -8.20 18.27 -51.81
N GLY A 425 -9.24 18.94 -51.32
CA GLY A 425 -9.51 20.34 -51.66
C GLY A 425 -8.60 21.24 -50.83
N GLU A 426 -7.70 21.92 -51.51
CA GLU A 426 -6.82 22.97 -51.00
C GLU A 426 -7.60 24.09 -50.28
N THR A 427 -7.05 24.67 -49.21
CA THR A 427 -6.41 26.01 -49.30
C THR A 427 -5.83 26.48 -47.96
N GLN A 428 -4.52 26.81 -48.04
CA GLN A 428 -3.77 27.86 -47.30
C GLN A 428 -3.55 27.71 -45.78
N GLY A 429 -2.33 27.77 -45.22
CA GLY A 429 -1.02 28.04 -45.79
C GLY A 429 0.12 27.85 -44.75
N CYS A 430 1.21 27.25 -45.22
CA CYS A 430 2.64 27.42 -44.90
C CYS A 430 3.12 27.88 -43.49
N ARG A 431 3.90 27.03 -42.81
CA ARG A 431 5.39 27.07 -42.68
C ARG A 431 5.86 26.09 -41.58
N SER A 432 6.50 24.96 -41.96
CA SER A 432 7.93 24.62 -41.74
C SER A 432 8.37 24.54 -40.27
N ARG A 433 9.00 23.49 -39.72
CA ARG A 433 10.04 22.61 -40.29
C ARG A 433 10.37 21.46 -39.31
N ASP A 434 10.85 20.36 -39.89
CA ASP A 434 11.83 19.37 -39.41
C ASP A 434 11.42 18.26 -38.41
N GLU A 435 11.33 17.06 -39.00
CA GLU A 435 11.27 15.74 -38.39
C GLU A 435 12.66 15.12 -38.12
N GLY A 436 12.68 14.17 -37.18
CA GLY A 436 13.41 12.89 -37.30
C GLY A 436 13.97 12.34 -35.98
N PRO A 437 14.17 11.01 -35.83
CA PRO A 437 13.30 9.89 -36.23
C PRO A 437 13.13 8.79 -35.13
N TYR A 438 12.09 7.95 -35.21
CA TYR A 438 12.04 6.62 -34.58
C TYR A 438 11.45 5.56 -35.55
N PRO A 439 11.87 4.28 -35.49
CA PRO A 439 11.78 3.34 -36.61
C PRO A 439 10.55 2.42 -36.64
N ALA A 440 10.32 1.88 -37.84
CA ALA A 440 9.19 1.08 -38.29
C ALA A 440 9.28 -0.42 -37.97
N VAL A 441 8.14 -1.04 -37.60
CA VAL A 441 7.84 -2.46 -37.86
C VAL A 441 6.32 -2.66 -38.01
N THR A 442 5.77 -2.61 -39.22
CA THR A 442 4.48 -3.26 -39.54
C THR A 442 4.31 -3.45 -41.06
N LYS A 443 4.71 -4.62 -41.58
CA LYS A 443 4.27 -5.13 -42.89
C LYS A 443 4.64 -6.61 -43.04
N GLN A 444 3.84 -7.49 -42.43
CA GLN A 444 3.76 -8.91 -42.82
C GLN A 444 2.52 -9.56 -42.21
N TYR A 445 1.31 -9.30 -42.73
CA TYR A 445 0.14 -10.16 -42.40
C TYR A 445 -1.04 -10.10 -43.40
N VAL A 446 -0.86 -9.59 -44.64
CA VAL A 446 -1.97 -9.49 -45.62
C VAL A 446 -1.62 -10.16 -46.96
N LEU A 447 -0.98 -11.33 -46.94
CA LEU A 447 -0.61 -12.05 -48.17
C LEU A 447 -0.92 -13.56 -48.19
N ASP A 448 -1.82 -14.08 -47.35
CA ASP A 448 -2.14 -15.53 -47.38
C ASP A 448 -3.63 -15.92 -47.45
N VAL A 449 -4.55 -14.98 -47.69
CA VAL A 449 -6.00 -15.31 -47.70
C VAL A 449 -6.61 -15.49 -49.10
N VAL A 450 -5.84 -15.38 -50.19
CA VAL A 450 -6.42 -15.40 -51.56
C VAL A 450 -6.10 -16.63 -52.41
N ASN A 451 -5.32 -17.61 -51.93
CA ASN A 451 -5.05 -18.82 -52.73
C ASN A 451 -5.25 -20.12 -51.94
N LYS A 452 -6.46 -20.69 -52.05
CA LYS A 452 -6.70 -22.13 -52.31
C LYS A 452 -8.21 -22.43 -52.35
N LYS A 453 -8.77 -22.52 -53.55
CA LYS A 453 -9.90 -23.41 -53.85
C LYS A 453 -9.32 -24.76 -54.28
N HIS A 454 -9.54 -25.81 -53.49
CA HIS A 454 -9.70 -27.21 -53.91
C HIS A 454 -10.10 -27.98 -52.64
N PHE A 455 -11.38 -28.34 -52.51
CA PHE A 455 -11.85 -29.24 -51.45
C PHE A 455 -12.23 -30.57 -52.09
N SER A 456 -11.36 -31.56 -51.90
CA SER A 456 -11.67 -32.96 -52.13
C SER A 456 -12.52 -33.45 -50.96
N SER A 457 -13.54 -34.25 -51.26
CA SER A 457 -14.29 -35.03 -50.28
C SER A 457 -13.35 -35.95 -49.49
N THR A 458 -13.75 -36.23 -48.24
CA THR A 458 -13.08 -37.02 -47.20
C THR A 458 -11.84 -36.40 -46.56
N ASP A 459 -12.08 -35.47 -45.65
CA ASP A 459 -11.26 -35.32 -44.44
C ASP A 459 -12.17 -34.92 -43.27
N THR A 460 -12.30 -35.83 -42.31
CA THR A 460 -12.88 -35.58 -40.98
C THR A 460 -12.03 -34.54 -40.26
N VAL A 461 -12.34 -33.26 -40.48
CA VAL A 461 -11.82 -32.17 -39.66
C VAL A 461 -12.53 -32.26 -38.31
N THR A 462 -11.83 -32.79 -37.32
CA THR A 462 -12.11 -32.52 -35.91
C THR A 462 -12.20 -31.02 -35.76
N ARG A 463 -13.43 -30.55 -35.51
CA ARG A 463 -13.72 -29.18 -35.14
C ARG A 463 -13.07 -28.96 -33.77
N ALA A 464 -11.79 -28.61 -33.76
CA ALA A 464 -11.18 -27.97 -32.62
C ALA A 464 -11.96 -26.67 -32.43
N GLU A 465 -13.00 -26.74 -31.60
CA GLU A 465 -13.65 -25.59 -31.03
C GLU A 465 -12.52 -24.74 -30.46
N THR A 466 -12.22 -23.60 -31.08
CA THR A 466 -11.48 -22.53 -30.44
C THR A 466 -12.22 -22.25 -29.14
N MET A 467 -11.75 -22.83 -28.04
CA MET A 467 -12.31 -22.60 -26.72
C MET A 467 -12.17 -21.12 -26.44
N SER A 468 -13.27 -20.39 -26.61
CA SER A 468 -13.40 -19.01 -26.18
C SER A 468 -13.05 -18.98 -24.70
N MET A 469 -11.86 -18.47 -24.36
CA MET A 469 -11.42 -18.29 -22.98
C MET A 469 -12.52 -17.57 -22.17
N SER A 470 -12.89 -18.11 -21.01
CA SER A 470 -13.90 -17.51 -20.14
C SER A 470 -13.49 -16.09 -19.73
N LYS A 471 -14.49 -15.20 -19.65
CA LYS A 471 -14.29 -13.82 -19.19
C LYS A 471 -13.83 -13.81 -17.73
N VAL A 472 -13.06 -12.79 -17.35
CA VAL A 472 -12.44 -12.65 -16.03
C VAL A 472 -12.98 -11.43 -15.31
N ALA A 473 -13.42 -11.63 -14.07
CA ALA A 473 -13.91 -10.57 -13.20
C ALA A 473 -13.08 -10.44 -11.92
N LEU A 474 -12.84 -9.20 -11.47
CA LEU A 474 -12.30 -8.88 -10.15
C LEU A 474 -13.40 -8.22 -9.30
N VAL A 475 -13.62 -8.72 -8.09
CA VAL A 475 -14.58 -8.15 -7.11
C VAL A 475 -13.86 -7.79 -5.83
N THR A 476 -13.84 -6.51 -5.46
CA THR A 476 -13.24 -6.05 -4.20
C THR A 476 -14.19 -6.17 -3.01
N ALA A 477 -13.65 -6.33 -1.79
CA ALA A 477 -14.44 -6.56 -0.57
C ALA A 477 -15.52 -7.65 -0.75
N ALA A 478 -15.10 -8.81 -1.26
CA ALA A 478 -15.99 -9.84 -1.78
C ALA A 478 -16.13 -11.08 -0.88
N SER A 479 -15.46 -11.12 0.28
CA SER A 479 -15.54 -12.26 1.19
C SER A 479 -16.88 -12.39 1.93
N SER A 480 -17.77 -11.39 1.89
CA SER A 480 -19.10 -11.46 2.50
C SER A 480 -20.10 -10.49 1.84
N GLY A 481 -21.37 -10.57 2.27
CA GLY A 481 -22.42 -9.61 1.94
C GLY A 481 -22.64 -9.43 0.44
N LEU A 482 -22.78 -8.18 0.02
CA LEU A 482 -23.03 -7.82 -1.38
C LEU A 482 -21.92 -8.29 -2.33
N GLY A 483 -20.66 -8.14 -1.94
CA GLY A 483 -19.53 -8.56 -2.78
C GLY A 483 -19.53 -10.06 -3.04
N ALA A 484 -19.88 -10.87 -2.02
CA ALA A 484 -20.03 -12.32 -2.18
C ALA A 484 -21.20 -12.69 -3.11
N ALA A 485 -22.33 -11.99 -3.01
CA ALA A 485 -23.48 -12.19 -3.89
C ALA A 485 -23.16 -11.84 -5.36
N ILE A 486 -22.43 -10.74 -5.58
CA ILE A 486 -21.97 -10.35 -6.93
C ILE A 486 -20.96 -11.37 -7.47
N ALA A 487 -19.99 -11.81 -6.66
CA ALA A 487 -19.02 -12.83 -7.07
C ALA A 487 -19.72 -14.15 -7.46
N ARG A 488 -20.73 -14.56 -6.69
CA ARG A 488 -21.58 -15.70 -7.02
C ARG A 488 -22.29 -15.50 -8.35
N MET A 489 -22.96 -14.37 -8.57
CA MET A 489 -23.68 -14.09 -9.80
C MET A 489 -22.74 -14.13 -11.02
N LEU A 490 -21.55 -13.51 -10.94
CA LEU A 490 -20.57 -13.50 -12.03
C LEU A 490 -20.07 -14.92 -12.35
N ALA A 491 -19.73 -15.71 -11.33
CA ALA A 491 -19.22 -17.06 -11.53
C ALA A 491 -20.33 -18.05 -11.94
N VAL A 492 -21.38 -18.14 -11.14
CA VAL A 492 -22.42 -19.17 -11.25
C VAL A 492 -23.45 -18.82 -12.33
N ASP A 493 -23.86 -17.57 -12.48
CA ASP A 493 -24.89 -17.20 -13.46
C ASP A 493 -24.34 -16.80 -14.82
N LEU A 494 -23.15 -16.17 -14.86
CA LEU A 494 -22.51 -15.73 -16.11
C LEU A 494 -21.35 -16.62 -16.57
N GLY A 495 -20.91 -17.60 -15.77
CA GLY A 495 -19.86 -18.53 -16.15
C GLY A 495 -18.46 -17.90 -16.24
N MET A 496 -18.19 -16.84 -15.48
CA MET A 496 -16.91 -16.11 -15.50
C MET A 496 -15.88 -16.72 -14.54
N ASN A 497 -14.60 -16.59 -14.88
CA ASN A 497 -13.53 -16.69 -13.90
C ASN A 497 -13.61 -15.49 -12.95
N VAL A 498 -13.50 -15.73 -11.66
CA VAL A 498 -13.67 -14.67 -10.65
C VAL A 498 -12.51 -14.64 -9.68
N VAL A 499 -11.90 -13.47 -9.54
CA VAL A 499 -10.99 -13.14 -8.46
C VAL A 499 -11.74 -12.35 -7.40
N ILE A 500 -11.80 -12.86 -6.19
CA ILE A 500 -12.34 -12.13 -5.04
C ILE A 500 -11.19 -11.51 -4.25
N ASN A 501 -11.36 -10.26 -3.83
CA ASN A 501 -10.45 -9.62 -2.88
C ASN A 501 -11.06 -9.60 -1.47
N PHE A 502 -10.19 -9.77 -0.47
CA PHE A 502 -10.50 -9.61 0.95
C PHE A 502 -9.36 -8.85 1.65
N ASN A 503 -9.66 -8.24 2.80
CA ASN A 503 -8.67 -7.52 3.60
C ASN A 503 -8.12 -8.40 4.74
N SER A 504 -8.96 -8.79 5.71
CA SER A 504 -8.48 -9.40 6.97
C SER A 504 -8.99 -10.82 7.26
N ASN A 505 -10.07 -11.29 6.62
CA ASN A 505 -10.67 -12.60 6.93
C ASN A 505 -10.42 -13.63 5.82
N GLU A 506 -9.24 -14.26 5.86
CA GLU A 506 -8.83 -15.27 4.89
C GLU A 506 -9.70 -16.53 4.93
N SER A 507 -10.08 -16.99 6.13
CA SER A 507 -10.90 -18.20 6.31
C SER A 507 -12.23 -18.08 5.57
N ARG A 508 -12.93 -16.95 5.77
CA ARG A 508 -14.20 -16.66 5.08
C ARG A 508 -14.03 -16.58 3.56
N ALA A 509 -12.92 -16.00 3.08
CA ALA A 509 -12.63 -15.96 1.65
C ALA A 509 -12.40 -17.36 1.07
N LYS A 510 -11.64 -18.22 1.76
CA LYS A 510 -11.39 -19.62 1.33
C LYS A 510 -12.67 -20.46 1.31
N GLU A 511 -13.54 -20.29 2.30
CA GLU A 511 -14.85 -20.94 2.35
C GLU A 511 -15.72 -20.53 1.16
N LEU A 512 -15.79 -19.22 0.89
CA LEU A 512 -16.55 -18.70 -0.25
C LEU A 512 -16.01 -19.23 -1.58
N VAL A 513 -14.68 -19.21 -1.79
CA VAL A 513 -14.06 -19.79 -2.99
C VAL A 513 -14.49 -21.24 -3.18
N SER A 514 -14.39 -22.05 -2.13
CA SER A 514 -14.73 -23.48 -2.17
C SER A 514 -16.22 -23.69 -2.51
N LYS A 515 -17.10 -22.93 -1.87
CA LYS A 515 -18.55 -22.98 -2.12
C LYS A 515 -18.90 -22.61 -3.56
N LEU A 516 -18.36 -21.49 -4.06
CA LEU A 516 -18.65 -21.03 -5.41
C LEU A 516 -18.06 -21.98 -6.45
N GLN A 517 -16.87 -22.54 -6.20
CA GLN A 517 -16.24 -23.51 -7.11
C GLN A 517 -17.13 -24.76 -7.26
N ALA A 518 -17.71 -25.24 -6.16
CA ALA A 518 -18.64 -26.37 -6.17
C ALA A 518 -19.97 -26.06 -6.87
N GLU A 519 -20.54 -24.86 -6.69
CA GLU A 519 -21.73 -24.41 -7.42
C GLU A 519 -21.46 -24.30 -8.93
N CYS A 520 -20.30 -23.74 -9.32
CA CYS A 520 -19.89 -23.64 -10.73
C CYS A 520 -19.71 -25.00 -11.39
N GLN A 521 -19.07 -25.96 -10.70
CA GLN A 521 -18.89 -27.32 -11.21
C GLN A 521 -20.23 -28.02 -11.49
N LYS A 522 -21.26 -27.76 -10.66
CA LYS A 522 -22.61 -28.31 -10.87
C LYS A 522 -23.33 -27.67 -12.04
N LYS A 523 -23.29 -26.34 -12.15
CA LYS A 523 -24.08 -25.59 -13.15
C LYS A 523 -23.42 -25.54 -14.53
N HIS A 524 -22.10 -25.49 -14.58
CA HIS A 524 -21.29 -25.39 -15.79
C HIS A 524 -20.41 -26.63 -15.97
N ALA A 525 -21.02 -27.82 -15.89
CA ALA A 525 -20.30 -29.09 -16.03
C ALA A 525 -19.51 -29.11 -17.35
N GLY A 526 -18.20 -29.40 -17.26
CA GLY A 526 -17.28 -29.38 -18.40
C GLY A 526 -16.62 -28.03 -18.73
N SER A 527 -17.01 -26.94 -18.05
CA SER A 527 -16.35 -25.64 -18.18
C SER A 527 -15.24 -25.46 -17.16
N ASN A 528 -14.10 -24.91 -17.58
CA ASN A 528 -12.95 -24.64 -16.70
C ASN A 528 -13.07 -23.27 -16.01
N ILE A 529 -14.10 -23.08 -15.20
CA ILE A 529 -14.29 -21.86 -14.40
C ILE A 529 -13.43 -21.94 -13.14
N SER A 530 -12.57 -20.94 -12.93
CA SER A 530 -11.70 -20.82 -11.76
C SER A 530 -12.11 -19.64 -10.89
N ILE A 531 -12.20 -19.90 -9.59
CA ILE A 531 -12.45 -18.88 -8.58
C ILE A 531 -11.24 -18.81 -7.65
N GLN A 532 -10.71 -17.62 -7.45
CA GLN A 532 -9.48 -17.41 -6.68
C GLN A 532 -9.64 -16.24 -5.72
N ALA A 533 -8.88 -16.23 -4.63
CA ALA A 533 -8.86 -15.15 -3.65
C ALA A 533 -7.49 -14.47 -3.59
N ILE A 534 -7.48 -13.15 -3.39
CA ILE A 534 -6.28 -12.34 -3.18
C ILE A 534 -6.50 -11.42 -1.98
N GLN A 535 -5.58 -11.46 -1.02
CA GLN A 535 -5.58 -10.53 0.09
C GLN A 535 -4.97 -9.20 -0.35
N ALA A 536 -5.67 -8.10 -0.10
CA ALA A 536 -5.12 -6.75 -0.26
C ALA A 536 -5.98 -5.74 0.49
N ASP A 537 -5.34 -4.74 1.11
CA ASP A 537 -6.04 -3.56 1.59
C ASP A 537 -6.30 -2.61 0.42
N THR A 538 -7.58 -2.42 0.10
CA THR A 538 -8.02 -1.52 -0.97
C THR A 538 -8.01 -0.05 -0.58
N CYS A 539 -7.64 0.29 0.66
CA CYS A 539 -7.31 1.66 1.06
C CYS A 539 -5.83 2.00 0.82
N ASP A 540 -5.01 1.03 0.36
CA ASP A 540 -3.61 1.21 -0.02
C ASP A 540 -3.45 1.16 -1.55
N LYS A 541 -2.95 2.24 -2.13
CA LYS A 541 -2.80 2.40 -3.58
C LYS A 541 -1.84 1.37 -4.21
N LEU A 542 -0.75 1.01 -3.52
CA LEU A 542 0.23 0.04 -4.02
C LEU A 542 -0.34 -1.37 -3.96
N GLN A 543 -1.03 -1.72 -2.88
CA GLN A 543 -1.70 -3.00 -2.76
C GLN A 543 -2.83 -3.18 -3.79
N ILE A 544 -3.58 -2.11 -4.12
CA ILE A 544 -4.54 -2.14 -5.22
C ILE A 544 -3.86 -2.46 -6.56
N LYS A 545 -2.72 -1.84 -6.83
CA LYS A 545 -1.97 -2.10 -8.06
C LYS A 545 -1.54 -3.57 -8.14
N SER A 546 -0.94 -4.09 -7.06
CA SER A 546 -0.54 -5.50 -6.98
C SER A 546 -1.74 -6.44 -7.11
N LEU A 547 -2.86 -6.15 -6.44
CA LEU A 547 -4.11 -6.92 -6.54
C LEU A 547 -4.57 -7.06 -8.00
N VAL A 548 -4.59 -5.96 -8.75
CA VAL A 548 -5.04 -5.96 -10.15
C VAL A 548 -4.05 -6.71 -11.05
N ASP A 549 -2.75 -6.50 -10.86
CA ASP A 549 -1.71 -7.18 -11.64
C ASP A 549 -1.71 -8.70 -11.39
N ASP A 550 -1.88 -9.11 -10.13
CA ASP A 550 -1.99 -10.52 -9.75
C ASP A 550 -3.29 -11.14 -10.27
N ALA A 551 -4.42 -10.42 -10.19
CA ALA A 551 -5.70 -10.90 -10.71
C ALA A 551 -5.64 -11.13 -12.23
N ALA A 552 -5.04 -10.20 -12.99
CA ALA A 552 -4.91 -10.33 -14.43
C ALA A 552 -3.90 -11.43 -14.83
N SER A 553 -2.75 -11.50 -14.16
CA SER A 553 -1.69 -12.47 -14.49
C SER A 553 -2.12 -13.92 -14.32
N ARG A 554 -2.96 -14.23 -13.31
CA ARG A 554 -3.58 -15.55 -13.09
C ARG A 554 -4.39 -16.06 -14.29
N PHE A 555 -4.82 -15.17 -15.18
CA PHE A 555 -5.62 -15.48 -16.37
C PHE A 555 -4.98 -14.96 -17.65
N GLY A 556 -3.64 -14.99 -17.74
CA GLY A 556 -2.91 -14.65 -18.96
C GLY A 556 -2.99 -13.17 -19.34
N GLY A 557 -3.13 -12.29 -18.34
CA GLY A 557 -3.28 -10.84 -18.53
C GLY A 557 -4.70 -10.40 -18.88
N ARG A 558 -5.70 -11.26 -18.75
CA ARG A 558 -7.11 -10.94 -19.06
C ARG A 558 -7.85 -10.42 -17.83
N LEU A 559 -8.50 -9.26 -17.99
CA LEU A 559 -9.49 -8.72 -17.06
C LEU A 559 -10.59 -8.02 -17.87
N ASP A 560 -11.85 -8.40 -17.68
CA ASP A 560 -12.99 -7.92 -18.46
C ASP A 560 -13.99 -7.14 -17.60
N VAL A 561 -14.16 -7.55 -16.35
CA VAL A 561 -15.13 -6.94 -15.41
C VAL A 561 -14.42 -6.56 -14.13
N VAL A 562 -14.63 -5.34 -13.65
CA VAL A 562 -14.18 -4.93 -12.31
C VAL A 562 -15.36 -4.41 -11.51
N ILE A 563 -15.60 -5.04 -10.37
CA ILE A 563 -16.59 -4.61 -9.39
C ILE A 563 -15.85 -4.00 -8.20
N SER A 564 -15.97 -2.68 -8.09
CA SER A 564 -15.36 -1.87 -7.04
C SER A 564 -16.35 -1.71 -5.90
N ASN A 565 -16.33 -2.65 -4.95
CA ASN A 565 -17.36 -2.80 -3.91
C ASN A 565 -16.94 -2.36 -2.49
N VAL A 566 -15.77 -1.73 -2.37
CA VAL A 566 -15.25 -1.28 -1.07
C VAL A 566 -16.03 -0.06 -0.56
N GLY A 567 -16.20 0.02 0.75
CA GLY A 567 -16.69 1.22 1.41
C GLY A 567 -16.48 1.17 2.91
N TRP A 568 -16.45 2.34 3.54
CA TRP A 568 -16.31 2.48 4.99
C TRP A 568 -17.18 3.62 5.50
N THR A 569 -17.64 3.48 6.75
CA THR A 569 -18.37 4.51 7.49
C THR A 569 -18.14 4.36 8.99
N LYS A 570 -18.32 5.47 9.71
CA LYS A 570 -18.64 5.49 11.15
C LYS A 570 -20.11 5.87 11.33
N MET A 571 -20.76 5.32 12.34
CA MET A 571 -22.11 5.76 12.74
C MET A 571 -22.01 7.05 13.55
N ARG A 572 -22.70 8.09 13.10
CA ARG A 572 -22.84 9.41 13.74
C ARG A 572 -24.30 9.83 13.75
N GLN A 573 -24.66 10.80 14.57
CA GLN A 573 -25.97 11.43 14.54
C GLN A 573 -26.05 12.37 13.33
N PHE A 574 -26.69 11.93 12.25
CA PHE A 574 -26.72 12.66 10.98
C PHE A 574 -27.19 14.12 11.08
N SER A 575 -28.10 14.44 12.03
CA SER A 575 -28.65 15.78 12.24
C SER A 575 -27.83 16.66 13.19
N ASP A 576 -26.78 16.15 13.81
CA ASP A 576 -25.92 16.87 14.76
C ASP A 576 -24.62 17.27 14.07
N ILE A 577 -24.40 18.56 13.86
CA ILE A 577 -23.19 19.04 13.18
C ILE A 577 -21.92 18.75 14.01
N ASP A 578 -22.00 18.83 15.34
CA ASP A 578 -20.83 18.66 16.20
C ASP A 578 -20.34 17.21 16.21
N ASP A 579 -21.24 16.23 15.98
CA ASP A 579 -20.88 14.81 15.84
C ASP A 579 -20.35 14.45 14.43
N ASN A 580 -20.42 15.37 13.46
CA ASN A 580 -20.02 15.12 12.06
C ASN A 580 -18.79 15.90 11.59
N VAL A 581 -18.11 16.61 12.50
CA VAL A 581 -16.86 17.37 12.23
C VAL A 581 -15.59 16.60 12.63
N ASP A 582 -15.69 15.29 12.82
CA ASP A 582 -14.55 14.40 13.09
C ASP A 582 -13.72 14.17 11.82
N GLU A 583 -12.50 14.70 11.78
CA GLU A 583 -11.61 14.67 10.62
C GLU A 583 -11.22 13.25 10.20
N ASP A 584 -11.03 12.33 11.15
CA ASP A 584 -10.64 10.95 10.83
C ASP A 584 -11.77 10.21 10.09
N ASP A 585 -13.03 10.47 10.46
CA ASP A 585 -14.17 9.95 9.73
C ASP A 585 -14.23 10.47 8.29
N TRP A 586 -13.92 11.75 8.08
CA TRP A 586 -13.83 12.36 6.75
C TRP A 586 -12.70 11.78 5.92
N ASP A 587 -11.48 11.77 6.45
CA ASP A 587 -10.29 11.25 5.76
C ASP A 587 -10.47 9.78 5.38
N ARG A 588 -10.95 8.96 6.32
CA ARG A 588 -11.16 7.53 6.08
C ARG A 588 -12.30 7.27 5.12
N CYS A 589 -13.41 8.00 5.22
CA CYS A 589 -14.49 7.91 4.23
C CYS A 589 -14.00 8.33 2.84
N TYR A 590 -13.20 9.39 2.73
CA TYR A 590 -12.71 9.87 1.44
C TYR A 590 -11.74 8.88 0.79
N VAL A 591 -10.82 8.32 1.58
CA VAL A 591 -9.90 7.26 1.10
C VAL A 591 -10.69 6.04 0.65
N ALA A 592 -11.57 5.52 1.50
CA ALA A 592 -12.27 4.25 1.25
C ALA A 592 -13.37 4.35 0.20
N ASN A 593 -14.15 5.43 0.18
CA ASN A 593 -15.33 5.59 -0.68
C ASN A 593 -15.06 6.39 -1.96
N VAL A 594 -13.91 7.06 -2.10
CA VAL A 594 -13.58 7.86 -3.31
C VAL A 594 -12.24 7.44 -3.90
N LYS A 595 -11.14 7.65 -3.18
CA LYS A 595 -9.78 7.44 -3.71
C LYS A 595 -9.53 5.98 -4.11
N SER A 596 -9.99 5.02 -3.31
CA SER A 596 -9.86 3.57 -3.58
C SER A 596 -10.42 3.19 -4.97
N HIS A 597 -11.59 3.72 -5.34
CA HIS A 597 -12.25 3.42 -6.61
C HIS A 597 -11.51 4.03 -7.80
N LEU A 598 -10.98 5.25 -7.64
CA LEU A 598 -10.11 5.90 -8.63
C LEU A 598 -8.84 5.08 -8.86
N TRP A 599 -8.16 4.69 -7.78
CA TRP A 599 -6.92 3.90 -7.85
C TRP A 599 -7.16 2.54 -8.48
N LEU A 600 -8.27 1.86 -8.14
CA LEU A 600 -8.64 0.58 -8.73
C LEU A 600 -8.91 0.71 -10.23
N PHE A 601 -9.69 1.72 -10.64
CA PHE A 601 -9.93 1.98 -12.05
C PHE A 601 -8.61 2.27 -12.78
N HIS A 602 -7.76 3.13 -12.22
CA HIS A 602 -6.46 3.47 -12.82
C HIS A 602 -5.57 2.23 -13.01
N ALA A 603 -5.49 1.35 -12.01
CA ALA A 603 -4.71 0.12 -12.10
C ALA A 603 -5.30 -0.87 -13.14
N ALA A 604 -6.63 -0.98 -13.21
CA ALA A 604 -7.31 -1.92 -14.12
C ALA A 604 -7.43 -1.42 -15.56
N LYS A 605 -7.32 -0.11 -15.79
CA LYS A 605 -7.58 0.55 -17.07
C LYS A 605 -6.91 -0.17 -18.24
N ARG A 606 -5.60 -0.44 -18.14
CA ARG A 606 -4.84 -1.09 -19.22
C ARG A 606 -5.40 -2.46 -19.60
N TYR A 607 -5.80 -3.28 -18.62
CA TYR A 607 -6.31 -4.62 -18.88
C TYR A 607 -7.72 -4.61 -19.46
N LEU A 608 -8.54 -3.65 -19.00
CA LEU A 608 -9.87 -3.41 -19.54
C LEU A 608 -9.82 -2.87 -20.97
N GLU A 609 -8.88 -1.97 -21.30
CA GLU A 609 -8.65 -1.53 -22.68
C GLU A 609 -8.19 -2.67 -23.59
N GLU A 610 -7.28 -3.53 -23.11
CA GLU A 610 -6.90 -4.75 -23.82
C GLU A 610 -8.09 -5.73 -23.99
N SER A 611 -9.02 -5.77 -23.03
CA SER A 611 -10.27 -6.54 -23.18
C SER A 611 -11.15 -5.97 -24.29
N ASN A 612 -11.24 -4.64 -24.45
CA ASN A 612 -12.00 -4.03 -25.54
C ASN A 612 -11.44 -4.41 -26.91
N LYS A 613 -10.11 -4.54 -27.02
CA LYS A 613 -9.45 -4.99 -28.27
C LYS A 613 -9.79 -6.44 -28.61
N ARG A 614 -10.04 -7.28 -27.59
CA ARG A 614 -10.44 -8.69 -27.77
C ARG A 614 -11.92 -8.81 -28.15
N GLU A 615 -12.80 -8.10 -27.45
CA GLU A 615 -14.24 -8.07 -27.74
C GLU A 615 -14.82 -6.70 -27.39
N ALA A 616 -15.20 -5.92 -28.42
CA ALA A 616 -15.69 -4.56 -28.24
C ALA A 616 -16.95 -4.49 -27.36
N GLY A 617 -16.97 -3.51 -26.45
CA GLY A 617 -18.09 -3.25 -25.55
C GLY A 617 -18.21 -4.22 -24.36
N VAL A 618 -17.32 -5.20 -24.24
CA VAL A 618 -17.24 -6.08 -23.06
C VAL A 618 -16.80 -5.35 -21.80
N PRO A 619 -15.70 -4.55 -21.81
CA PRO A 619 -15.10 -4.09 -20.56
C PRO A 619 -16.03 -3.20 -19.77
N VAL A 620 -16.16 -3.52 -18.47
CA VAL A 620 -17.03 -2.76 -17.57
C VAL A 620 -16.44 -2.63 -16.18
N PHE A 621 -16.49 -1.41 -15.66
CA PHE A 621 -16.20 -1.09 -14.28
C PHE A 621 -17.50 -0.68 -13.58
N VAL A 622 -17.89 -1.39 -12.52
CA VAL A 622 -19.07 -1.05 -11.72
C VAL A 622 -18.64 -0.75 -10.30
N SER A 623 -19.06 0.39 -9.76
CA SER A 623 -18.74 0.80 -8.40
C SER A 623 -19.98 0.76 -7.51
N THR A 624 -19.88 0.24 -6.28
CA THR A 624 -21.00 0.22 -5.32
C THR A 624 -20.94 1.46 -4.41
N ALA A 625 -21.84 2.40 -4.68
CA ALA A 625 -22.06 3.59 -3.88
C ALA A 625 -23.11 3.30 -2.80
N SER A 626 -24.03 4.24 -2.57
CA SER A 626 -25.08 4.13 -1.57
C SER A 626 -26.22 5.08 -1.93
N LEU A 627 -27.43 4.76 -1.49
CA LEU A 627 -28.55 5.70 -1.48
C LEU A 627 -28.22 6.99 -0.69
N ALA A 628 -27.37 6.89 0.33
CA ALA A 628 -26.85 8.03 1.09
C ALA A 628 -26.09 9.06 0.22
N GLY A 629 -25.58 8.64 -0.94
CA GLY A 629 -24.95 9.54 -1.91
C GLY A 629 -25.95 10.18 -2.90
N VAL A 630 -27.22 9.78 -2.85
CA VAL A 630 -28.29 10.25 -3.75
C VAL A 630 -29.21 11.22 -3.01
N ILE A 631 -29.54 10.92 -1.76
CA ILE A 631 -30.39 11.76 -0.90
C ILE A 631 -29.66 12.07 0.42
N PRO A 632 -29.94 13.21 1.08
CA PRO A 632 -29.32 13.57 2.36
C PRO A 632 -29.75 12.62 3.50
N SER A 633 -29.07 11.49 3.62
CA SER A 633 -29.32 10.45 4.62
C SER A 633 -28.09 9.58 4.79
N GLY A 634 -28.10 8.66 5.76
CA GLY A 634 -27.07 7.64 5.90
C GLY A 634 -26.54 7.52 7.33
N SER A 635 -25.42 6.83 7.45
CA SER A 635 -24.75 6.56 8.73
C SER A 635 -23.98 7.76 9.30
N SER A 636 -23.54 8.70 8.45
CA SER A 636 -22.90 9.97 8.84
C SER A 636 -22.86 10.93 7.65
N VAL A 637 -22.63 12.23 7.90
CA VAL A 637 -22.43 13.25 6.85
C VAL A 637 -21.19 12.94 6.00
N PRO A 638 -19.99 12.63 6.56
CA PRO A 638 -18.84 12.22 5.76
C PRO A 638 -19.14 11.07 4.79
N TYR A 639 -19.88 10.05 5.26
CA TYR A 639 -20.26 8.92 4.42
C TYR A 639 -21.16 9.34 3.27
N ALA A 640 -22.22 10.10 3.55
CA ALA A 640 -23.17 10.57 2.54
C ALA A 640 -22.48 11.41 1.46
N VAL A 641 -21.67 12.39 1.87
CA VAL A 641 -20.94 13.28 0.95
C VAL A 641 -19.93 12.50 0.11
N THR A 642 -19.16 11.59 0.72
CA THR A 642 -18.18 10.79 -0.03
C THR A 642 -18.83 9.80 -0.98
N LYS A 643 -20.02 9.25 -0.65
CA LYS A 643 -20.81 8.43 -1.59
C LYS A 643 -21.40 9.25 -2.74
N ALA A 644 -21.76 10.52 -2.52
CA ALA A 644 -22.12 11.43 -3.60
C ALA A 644 -20.92 11.74 -4.52
N ALA A 645 -19.75 11.99 -3.93
CA ALA A 645 -18.50 12.16 -4.66
C ALA A 645 -18.13 10.92 -5.47
N GLN A 646 -18.35 9.71 -4.94
CA GLN A 646 -18.15 8.44 -5.64
C GLN A 646 -19.04 8.30 -6.89
N ILE A 647 -20.33 8.68 -6.77
CA ILE A 647 -21.27 8.66 -7.91
C ILE A 647 -20.80 9.64 -9.01
N HIS A 648 -20.35 10.84 -8.61
CA HIS A 648 -19.81 11.80 -9.56
C HIS A 648 -18.50 11.32 -10.19
N LEU A 649 -17.60 10.71 -9.41
CA LEU A 649 -16.38 10.07 -9.90
C LEU A 649 -16.71 9.03 -10.98
N GLY A 650 -17.74 8.20 -10.78
CA GLY A 650 -18.20 7.23 -11.78
C GLY A 650 -18.54 7.88 -13.13
N LYS A 651 -19.21 9.03 -13.12
CA LYS A 651 -19.53 9.81 -14.34
C LYS A 651 -18.27 10.36 -15.01
N CYS A 652 -17.34 10.90 -14.23
CA CYS A 652 -16.06 11.38 -14.74
C CYS A 652 -15.26 10.26 -15.41
N LEU A 653 -15.17 9.09 -14.75
CA LEU A 653 -14.49 7.93 -15.28
C LEU A 653 -15.17 7.39 -16.54
N ALA A 654 -16.51 7.37 -16.60
CA ALA A 654 -17.26 7.00 -17.80
C ALA A 654 -16.89 7.89 -19.00
N LYS A 655 -16.75 9.19 -18.77
CA LYS A 655 -16.32 10.15 -19.80
C LYS A 655 -14.87 9.94 -20.23
N ILE A 656 -13.97 9.71 -19.27
CA ILE A 656 -12.53 9.50 -19.52
C ILE A 656 -12.26 8.19 -20.27
N ALA A 657 -13.03 7.14 -19.97
CA ALA A 657 -12.76 5.80 -20.44
C ALA A 657 -13.46 5.45 -21.76
N ALA A 658 -14.38 6.30 -22.22
CA ALA A 658 -15.07 6.12 -23.49
C ALA A 658 -14.08 6.26 -24.68
N PRO A 659 -14.27 5.48 -25.77
CA PRO A 659 -15.31 4.47 -25.97
C PRO A 659 -14.93 3.07 -25.44
N SER A 660 -13.75 2.92 -24.82
CA SER A 660 -13.14 1.62 -24.55
C SER A 660 -13.73 0.86 -23.36
N ILE A 661 -14.13 1.56 -22.30
CA ILE A 661 -14.61 0.94 -21.06
C ILE A 661 -15.93 1.60 -20.64
N ARG A 662 -16.91 0.76 -20.28
CA ARG A 662 -18.17 1.22 -19.68
C ARG A 662 -17.98 1.40 -18.17
N VAL A 663 -18.45 2.50 -17.61
CA VAL A 663 -18.34 2.75 -16.16
C VAL A 663 -19.71 3.09 -15.61
N ASN A 664 -20.17 2.36 -14.59
CA ASN A 664 -21.46 2.61 -13.95
C ASN A 664 -21.33 2.56 -12.43
N THR A 665 -22.32 3.12 -11.74
CA THR A 665 -22.42 3.11 -10.29
C THR A 665 -23.75 2.46 -9.88
N ILE A 666 -23.78 1.82 -8.73
CA ILE A 666 -25.01 1.31 -8.13
C ILE A 666 -25.12 1.81 -6.69
N SER A 667 -26.30 2.31 -6.31
CA SER A 667 -26.62 2.89 -5.00
C SER A 667 -27.69 2.04 -4.31
N PRO A 668 -27.29 1.04 -3.51
CA PRO A 668 -28.23 0.29 -2.69
C PRO A 668 -28.81 1.12 -1.55
N GLY A 669 -30.05 0.80 -1.14
CA GLY A 669 -30.59 1.16 0.17
C GLY A 669 -30.01 0.28 1.29
N ILE A 670 -30.71 0.20 2.42
CA ILE A 670 -30.29 -0.67 3.54
C ILE A 670 -30.35 -2.14 3.10
N LEU A 671 -29.20 -2.82 3.16
CA LEU A 671 -29.08 -4.26 2.95
C LEU A 671 -28.86 -4.95 4.29
N LEU A 672 -29.70 -5.95 4.62
CA LEU A 672 -29.62 -6.73 5.87
C LEU A 672 -28.44 -7.74 5.87
N THR A 673 -27.24 -7.20 5.69
CA THR A 673 -25.97 -7.90 5.90
C THR A 673 -25.55 -7.81 7.37
N GLU A 674 -24.41 -8.38 7.77
CA GLU A 674 -23.81 -8.21 9.10
C GLU A 674 -23.81 -6.74 9.57
N TRP A 675 -23.57 -5.81 8.63
CA TRP A 675 -23.66 -4.37 8.88
C TRP A 675 -25.11 -3.89 9.07
N GLY A 676 -26.03 -4.26 8.18
CA GLY A 676 -27.45 -3.86 8.27
C GLY A 676 -28.17 -4.41 9.51
N LEU A 677 -27.70 -5.55 10.03
CA LEU A 677 -28.19 -6.14 11.28
C LEU A 677 -27.66 -5.45 12.54
N SER A 678 -26.70 -4.53 12.40
CA SER A 678 -26.19 -3.74 13.53
C SER A 678 -27.10 -2.55 13.87
N PHE A 679 -28.11 -2.26 13.05
CA PHE A 679 -29.09 -1.22 13.34
C PHE A 679 -30.14 -1.70 14.37
N PRO A 680 -30.64 -0.82 15.24
CA PRO A 680 -31.74 -1.13 16.16
C PRO A 680 -32.99 -1.66 15.44
N ALA A 681 -33.66 -2.66 16.03
CA ALA A 681 -34.79 -3.36 15.40
C ALA A 681 -35.99 -2.45 15.10
N ASP A 682 -36.26 -1.50 15.99
CA ASP A 682 -37.26 -0.44 15.82
C ASP A 682 -36.95 0.46 14.61
N ARG A 683 -35.67 0.85 14.42
CA ARG A 683 -35.25 1.61 13.24
C ARG A 683 -35.37 0.80 11.95
N LEU A 684 -35.08 -0.50 11.99
CA LEU A 684 -35.26 -1.38 10.83
C LEU A 684 -36.74 -1.57 10.49
N GLU A 685 -37.63 -1.61 11.49
CA GLU A 685 -39.07 -1.69 11.25
C GLU A 685 -39.63 -0.38 10.66
N ILE A 686 -39.23 0.77 11.21
CA ILE A 686 -39.57 2.09 10.65
C ILE A 686 -39.07 2.21 9.21
N ALA A 687 -37.81 1.83 8.95
CA ALA A 687 -37.24 1.88 7.60
C ALA A 687 -37.99 0.94 6.65
N ARG A 688 -38.36 -0.28 7.07
CA ARG A 688 -39.16 -1.20 6.26
C ARG A 688 -40.52 -0.61 5.89
N ASN A 689 -41.19 0.05 6.85
CA ASN A 689 -42.49 0.68 6.63
C ASN A 689 -42.40 1.97 5.79
N THR A 690 -41.23 2.61 5.76
CA THR A 690 -40.98 3.79 4.92
C THR A 690 -40.71 3.41 3.45
N ASN A 691 -40.13 2.23 3.21
CA ASN A 691 -39.93 1.71 1.86
C ASN A 691 -41.27 1.49 1.15
N LYS A 692 -41.44 2.02 -0.07
CA LYS A 692 -42.72 1.92 -0.80
C LYS A 692 -43.09 0.49 -1.18
N LEU A 693 -42.11 -0.41 -1.33
CA LEU A 693 -42.37 -1.84 -1.58
C LEU A 693 -42.56 -2.67 -0.30
N GLY A 694 -42.55 -2.04 0.89
CA GLY A 694 -42.78 -2.72 2.18
C GLY A 694 -41.70 -3.74 2.57
N ARG A 695 -40.54 -3.72 1.90
CA ARG A 695 -39.42 -4.65 2.13
C ARG A 695 -38.09 -3.95 1.92
N PHE A 696 -36.99 -4.53 2.43
CA PHE A 696 -35.65 -4.11 2.05
C PHE A 696 -35.23 -4.73 0.71
N ALA A 697 -34.33 -4.06 0.01
CA ALA A 697 -33.58 -4.70 -1.08
C ALA A 697 -32.67 -5.79 -0.50
N THR A 698 -32.51 -6.88 -1.22
CA THR A 698 -31.57 -7.95 -0.87
C THR A 698 -30.24 -7.75 -1.59
N VAL A 699 -29.20 -8.47 -1.15
CA VAL A 699 -27.92 -8.47 -1.88
C VAL A 699 -28.08 -9.08 -3.28
N GLU A 700 -29.03 -10.00 -3.44
CA GLU A 700 -29.41 -10.60 -4.73
C GLU A 700 -30.09 -9.60 -5.67
N ASP A 701 -31.03 -8.77 -5.18
CA ASP A 701 -31.66 -7.70 -5.98
C ASP A 701 -30.59 -6.77 -6.58
N VAL A 702 -29.60 -6.39 -5.77
CA VAL A 702 -28.49 -5.54 -6.20
C VAL A 702 -27.57 -6.27 -7.18
N ALA A 703 -27.24 -7.54 -6.92
CA ALA A 703 -26.42 -8.35 -7.81
C ALA A 703 -27.07 -8.55 -9.18
N GLU A 704 -28.40 -8.67 -9.25
CA GLU A 704 -29.16 -8.74 -10.49
C GLU A 704 -29.06 -7.43 -11.30
N GLN A 705 -29.12 -6.28 -10.64
CA GLN A 705 -28.88 -5.01 -11.34
C GLN A 705 -27.43 -4.85 -11.80
N VAL A 706 -26.44 -5.31 -11.01
CA VAL A 706 -25.03 -5.35 -11.45
C VAL A 706 -24.88 -6.25 -12.68
N LYS A 707 -25.57 -7.40 -12.73
CA LYS A 707 -25.61 -8.27 -13.90
C LYS A 707 -26.08 -7.52 -15.13
N ALA A 708 -27.15 -6.71 -15.02
CA ALA A 708 -27.66 -5.90 -16.12
C ALA A 708 -26.60 -4.92 -16.66
N PHE A 709 -25.84 -4.25 -15.78
CA PHE A 709 -24.70 -3.41 -16.20
C PHE A 709 -23.56 -4.21 -16.82
N VAL A 710 -23.30 -5.42 -16.35
CA VAL A 710 -22.25 -6.28 -16.91
C VAL A 710 -22.60 -6.72 -18.34
N VAL A 711 -23.83 -7.18 -18.57
CA VAL A 711 -24.27 -7.74 -19.86
C VAL A 711 -24.67 -6.68 -20.89
N SER A 712 -25.20 -5.54 -20.45
CA SER A 712 -25.65 -4.47 -21.36
C SER A 712 -24.46 -3.75 -22.00
N LYS A 713 -24.41 -3.69 -23.33
CA LYS A 713 -23.32 -3.05 -24.07
C LYS A 713 -23.52 -1.53 -24.27
N SER A 714 -24.70 -0.99 -23.94
CA SER A 714 -25.06 0.42 -24.21
C SER A 714 -25.11 1.31 -22.97
N VAL A 715 -24.91 0.74 -21.77
CA VAL A 715 -25.06 1.47 -20.50
C VAL A 715 -23.70 1.89 -19.96
N THR A 716 -23.49 3.20 -19.85
CA THR A 716 -22.33 3.84 -19.22
C THR A 716 -22.75 5.16 -18.57
N GLY A 717 -22.05 5.58 -17.51
CA GLY A 717 -22.30 6.81 -16.75
C GLY A 717 -23.57 6.79 -15.88
N GLN A 718 -24.24 5.64 -15.73
CA GLN A 718 -25.50 5.55 -15.00
C GLN A 718 -25.29 5.21 -13.52
N ASN A 719 -26.18 5.73 -12.67
CA ASN A 719 -26.32 5.30 -11.28
C ASN A 719 -27.63 4.53 -11.09
N GLY A 720 -27.56 3.23 -10.78
CA GLY A 720 -28.76 2.43 -10.48
C GLY A 720 -29.11 2.50 -9.01
N VAL A 721 -30.31 2.97 -8.64
CA VAL A 721 -30.77 3.03 -7.25
C VAL A 721 -31.60 1.79 -6.93
N ILE A 722 -31.19 1.01 -5.92
CA ILE A 722 -31.83 -0.25 -5.53
C ILE A 722 -32.16 -0.20 -4.03
N ASP A 723 -33.27 0.42 -3.69
CA ASP A 723 -33.62 0.81 -2.31
C ASP A 723 -35.06 0.45 -1.90
N ALA A 724 -35.76 -0.32 -2.73
CA ALA A 724 -37.17 -0.66 -2.53
C ALA A 724 -38.11 0.56 -2.38
N GLY A 725 -37.74 1.68 -3.02
CA GLY A 725 -38.53 2.92 -3.07
C GLY A 725 -38.29 3.86 -1.89
N PHE A 726 -37.28 3.64 -1.05
CA PHE A 726 -37.01 4.51 0.09
C PHE A 726 -36.77 5.97 -0.30
N GLY A 727 -36.05 6.23 -1.39
CA GLY A 727 -35.72 7.56 -1.87
C GLY A 727 -36.81 8.28 -2.66
N LEU A 728 -38.02 7.72 -2.76
CA LEU A 728 -39.19 8.30 -3.46
C LEU A 728 -40.03 9.23 -2.59
#